data_AF-A0A419JPE2-F1
#
_entry.id   AF-A0A419JPE2-F1
#
_cell.length_a   1.000
_cell.length_b   1.000
_cell.length_c   1.000
_cell.angle_alpha   90.00
_cell.angle_beta   90.00
_cell.angle_gamma   90.00
#
_symmetry.space_group_name_H-M   'P 1'
#
loop_
_entity.id
_entity.type
_entity.pdbx_description
1 polymer ?
#
loop_
_entity_poly.entity_id
_entity_poly.type
_entity_poly.pdbx_seq_one_letter_code
_entity_poly.pdbx_strand_id
1 'polypeptide(L)'
;MIKMSRSHFEKINARKSSLNTICILGIISVLSMIVVIPATATPAINVEPSYLKISHNDTFTLNITVNPAGNEIYGAQYDLFFNTSILNATSQTPGTFLSQDGASTSVIINRINNTIGRLEYGETRTGVDDGVTTPGVLASITFKAVKPGTSNLDLSNVLLGDPNGTAIETEVNDGTVVIEGEQPSYPANCVYFLPENSTGIYCQNNTTVQVRVNTTVDCYGPQVDIYFDTSCVNITDVNFTGSPWYYPGCHGWSYPYGTDAGIVRILGCCIDGASGDNLLANITLHCINETCDCTSYLDFRNTALPDDWGDPILHVTHNGTFECKPEIIPGIDLNITAIDAYHEGAYGTSQDPWFNLSNEIAATVENIGTEDAGAFNVCLYINEELIGSKRSVSGLDAGNSTTVHFEWTPIGCDCADGCSPKAYTLKAIADCDDDIIESNENNNELTRQETAYWNGYAADEPLENFVHGKLRGGLLFTTGDSVYGRLGPGESRTGTYNISLPQGAEVELARLNVYYTWVYPQGSPPQMEVKIKNQTGTYVLSVDKKYDDRKCWGGFDLYWGNWVYDVTQYIQESGTYEITVKCTQSSGSVCPAGPGILILYKDETKPMIEYWINEGADVLEVKNGYIHPWEAITNASFKGCINGRIVNASLGIVNPWANTFDDGGELFFNNISLGKDVYCGGMDPNACNLSNSVIYMEVGWNPQVAISLSTVKDYLTDCNNYAGIGDIHDIGMMPSNAFLVVEYEEAPPAPAPFFVYGWVNDSTGAPVLNPNVTITNLNTTEVFTAETNASSNYYQVVTSSANVSEGNVLHFRA
;
A
#
# COMPACT_ATOMS: atom_id res chain seq x y z
N MET A 1 -7.30 -36.69 2.40
CA MET A 1 -5.93 -37.10 2.04
C MET A 1 -5.22 -35.81 1.67
N ILE A 2 -4.21 -35.28 2.35
CA ILE A 2 -3.07 -35.84 3.09
C ILE A 2 -2.88 -35.03 4.40
N LYS A 3 -2.46 -35.73 5.47
CA LYS A 3 -2.15 -35.22 6.82
C LYS A 3 -0.90 -34.33 6.81
N MET A 4 -0.91 -33.22 7.55
CA MET A 4 0.31 -32.65 8.15
C MET A 4 0.09 -32.30 9.62
N SER A 5 1.11 -32.59 10.43
CA SER A 5 1.06 -32.78 11.88
C SER A 5 1.45 -31.54 12.69
N ARG A 6 0.75 -31.35 13.82
CA ARG A 6 1.10 -30.51 14.96
C ARG A 6 2.41 -30.94 15.65
N SER A 7 3.25 -29.97 16.02
CA SER A 7 3.93 -29.75 17.32
C SER A 7 5.20 -28.92 17.04
N HIS A 8 5.45 -27.76 17.66
CA HIS A 8 5.95 -27.64 19.03
C HIS A 8 5.79 -26.19 19.51
N PHE A 9 5.25 -26.00 20.71
CA PHE A 9 5.20 -24.74 21.46
C PHE A 9 5.66 -25.04 22.90
N GLU A 10 6.18 -24.01 23.57
CA GLU A 10 6.78 -23.94 24.94
C GLU A 10 8.31 -24.09 25.00
N LYS A 11 9.11 -23.32 25.76
CA LYS A 11 8.96 -22.18 26.71
C LYS A 11 10.40 -21.71 27.04
N ILE A 12 10.60 -20.45 27.46
CA ILE A 12 11.25 -20.02 28.75
C ILE A 12 11.81 -18.59 28.68
N ASN A 13 11.41 -17.83 29.69
CA ASN A 13 11.72 -16.45 30.08
C ASN A 13 13.18 -16.18 30.52
N ALA A 14 13.53 -14.89 30.38
CA ALA A 14 14.31 -14.04 31.29
C ALA A 14 15.79 -14.34 31.56
N ARG A 15 16.64 -13.34 31.26
CA ARG A 15 17.69 -12.85 32.19
C ARG A 15 18.14 -11.44 31.82
N LYS A 16 17.63 -10.45 32.56
CA LYS A 16 18.36 -9.21 32.87
C LYS A 16 19.49 -9.57 33.83
N SER A 17 20.72 -9.16 33.54
CA SER A 17 21.74 -8.97 34.57
C SER A 17 22.59 -7.74 34.26
N SER A 18 22.40 -6.74 35.11
CA SER A 18 23.27 -5.62 35.42
C SER A 18 24.75 -6.01 35.58
N LEU A 19 25.66 -5.17 35.11
CA LEU A 19 26.92 -4.92 35.80
C LEU A 19 27.28 -3.44 35.68
N ASN A 20 27.08 -2.71 36.80
CA ASN A 20 27.70 -1.42 37.08
C ASN A 20 29.21 -1.59 37.17
N THR A 21 30.00 -0.69 36.57
CA THR A 21 31.29 -0.23 37.15
C THR A 21 31.68 1.14 36.55
N ILE A 22 31.46 2.18 37.37
CA ILE A 22 32.30 3.37 37.58
C ILE A 22 32.36 4.44 36.46
N CYS A 23 31.59 5.51 36.68
CA CYS A 23 31.81 6.85 36.13
C CYS A 23 33.11 7.47 36.66
N ILE A 24 33.98 7.92 35.76
CA ILE A 24 34.93 9.00 36.02
C ILE A 24 34.69 10.09 34.96
N LEU A 25 34.33 11.29 35.43
CA LEU A 25 34.17 12.49 34.61
C LEU A 25 35.52 12.86 33.96
N GLY A 26 35.52 12.93 32.63
CA GLY A 26 36.55 13.60 31.85
C GLY A 26 35.87 14.35 30.70
N ILE A 27 35.73 15.67 30.84
CA ILE A 27 35.34 16.57 29.76
C ILE A 27 36.48 16.54 28.73
N ILE A 28 36.28 15.83 27.63
CA ILE A 28 37.13 15.92 26.44
C ILE A 28 36.30 16.66 25.39
N SER A 29 36.71 17.87 25.04
CA SER A 29 36.23 18.56 23.86
C SER A 29 36.64 17.74 22.62
N VAL A 30 35.69 17.07 21.99
CA VAL A 30 35.89 16.46 20.68
C VAL A 30 35.92 17.60 19.67
N LEU A 31 37.11 18.11 19.40
CA LEU A 31 37.40 18.87 18.19
C LEU A 31 37.21 17.89 17.02
N SER A 32 36.17 18.09 16.21
CA SER A 32 35.95 17.34 14.97
C SER A 32 37.13 17.61 14.04
N MET A 33 38.12 16.72 14.07
CA MET A 33 39.20 16.67 13.11
C MET A 33 38.63 15.92 11.90
N ILE A 34 38.19 16.68 10.88
CA ILE A 34 37.86 16.14 9.57
C ILE A 34 39.13 15.48 9.05
N VAL A 35 39.21 14.15 9.13
CA VAL A 35 40.17 13.37 8.37
C VAL A 35 39.68 13.43 6.93
N VAL A 36 40.26 14.32 6.13
CA VAL A 36 40.17 14.23 4.68
C VAL A 36 40.96 12.98 4.31
N ILE A 37 40.28 11.85 4.16
CA ILE A 37 40.84 10.68 3.51
C ILE A 37 41.02 11.09 2.04
N PRO A 38 42.24 11.12 1.49
CA PRO A 38 42.38 11.34 0.05
C PRO A 38 41.60 10.24 -0.65
N ALA A 39 40.65 10.61 -1.50
CA ALA A 39 39.98 9.67 -2.37
C ALA A 39 41.05 8.95 -3.18
N THR A 40 41.17 7.64 -2.99
CA THR A 40 42.01 6.81 -3.86
C THR A 40 41.37 6.84 -5.24
N ALA A 41 42.10 7.32 -6.24
CA ALA A 41 41.61 7.34 -7.61
C ALA A 41 41.24 5.91 -8.04
N THR A 42 40.09 5.75 -8.67
CA THR A 42 39.61 4.49 -9.24
C THR A 42 40.40 4.17 -10.51
N PRO A 43 40.76 2.89 -10.77
CA PRO A 43 41.27 2.49 -12.07
C PRO A 43 40.30 2.88 -13.18
N ALA A 44 40.82 3.26 -14.35
CA ALA A 44 40.01 3.68 -15.48
C ALA A 44 40.45 3.01 -16.79
N ILE A 45 39.50 2.70 -17.66
CA ILE A 45 39.73 2.35 -19.06
C ILE A 45 39.18 3.46 -19.95
N ASN A 46 39.94 3.88 -20.98
CA ASN A 46 39.61 5.05 -21.77
C ASN A 46 39.77 4.79 -23.27
N VAL A 47 38.89 5.38 -24.07
CA VAL A 47 39.14 5.61 -25.50
C VAL A 47 40.03 6.84 -25.67
N GLU A 48 41.18 6.71 -26.33
CA GLU A 48 42.16 7.79 -26.47
C GLU A 48 42.63 8.00 -27.94
N PRO A 49 42.46 9.21 -28.51
CA PRO A 49 41.80 10.36 -27.91
C PRO A 49 40.28 10.13 -27.76
N SER A 50 39.68 10.69 -26.71
CA SER A 50 38.24 10.55 -26.42
C SER A 50 37.35 11.28 -27.43
N TYR A 51 37.92 12.21 -28.20
CA TYR A 51 37.26 12.85 -29.31
C TYR A 51 38.20 12.96 -30.51
N LEU A 52 37.72 12.54 -31.68
CA LEU A 52 38.48 12.67 -32.93
C LEU A 52 37.59 13.17 -34.07
N LYS A 53 38.13 14.09 -34.86
CA LYS A 53 37.49 14.63 -36.05
C LYS A 53 38.29 14.23 -37.29
N ILE A 54 37.66 13.55 -38.22
CA ILE A 54 38.31 12.85 -39.35
C ILE A 54 37.62 13.21 -40.66
N SER A 55 38.36 13.33 -41.76
CA SER A 55 37.77 13.55 -43.08
C SER A 55 37.21 12.26 -43.67
N HIS A 56 36.14 12.37 -44.46
CA HIS A 56 35.56 11.23 -45.17
C HIS A 56 36.62 10.46 -45.98
N ASN A 57 36.54 9.11 -45.95
CA ASN A 57 37.49 8.14 -46.53
C ASN A 57 38.88 8.04 -45.85
N ASP A 58 39.19 8.84 -44.84
CA ASP A 58 40.45 8.69 -44.11
C ASP A 58 40.47 7.42 -43.26
N THR A 59 41.69 6.96 -42.97
CA THR A 59 41.95 5.87 -42.03
C THR A 59 42.65 6.46 -40.81
N PHE A 60 42.19 6.12 -39.62
CA PHE A 60 42.72 6.64 -38.36
C PHE A 60 42.83 5.53 -37.31
N THR A 61 43.62 5.78 -36.27
CA THR A 61 43.83 4.84 -35.16
C THR A 61 43.57 5.52 -33.84
N LEU A 62 42.93 4.81 -32.93
CA LEU A 62 42.75 5.19 -31.53
C LEU A 62 43.22 4.06 -30.63
N ASN A 63 43.46 4.38 -29.36
CA ASN A 63 43.95 3.46 -28.37
C ASN A 63 42.89 3.24 -27.29
N ILE A 64 42.81 2.01 -26.78
CA ILE A 64 42.18 1.73 -25.50
C ILE A 64 43.29 1.76 -24.45
N THR A 65 43.23 2.71 -23.53
CA THR A 65 44.25 2.90 -22.49
C THR A 65 43.70 2.54 -21.12
N VAL A 66 44.55 1.96 -20.28
CA VAL A 66 44.23 1.63 -18.89
C VAL A 66 45.08 2.48 -17.97
N ASN A 67 44.44 3.15 -17.02
CA ASN A 67 45.08 3.81 -15.89
C ASN A 67 44.77 2.99 -14.62
N PRO A 68 45.74 2.23 -14.08
CA PRO A 68 45.51 1.38 -12.90
C PRO A 68 45.24 2.13 -11.59
N ALA A 69 45.51 3.44 -11.54
CA ALA A 69 45.39 4.25 -10.33
C ALA A 69 46.06 3.64 -9.07
N GLY A 70 47.13 2.86 -9.27
CA GLY A 70 47.87 2.18 -8.19
C GLY A 70 47.45 0.74 -7.89
N ASN A 71 46.40 0.21 -8.53
CA ASN A 71 45.99 -1.19 -8.43
C ASN A 71 46.81 -2.09 -9.36
N GLU A 72 47.04 -3.34 -8.99
CA GLU A 72 47.75 -4.32 -9.83
C GLU A 72 46.78 -4.95 -10.84
N ILE A 73 46.94 -4.66 -12.13
CA ILE A 73 46.10 -5.22 -13.19
C ILE A 73 46.80 -6.42 -13.84
N TYR A 74 46.21 -7.61 -13.71
CA TYR A 74 46.72 -8.86 -14.26
C TYR A 74 46.03 -9.28 -15.57
N GLY A 75 44.77 -8.91 -15.73
CA GLY A 75 44.00 -9.14 -16.95
C GLY A 75 43.05 -7.99 -17.23
N ALA A 76 42.72 -7.80 -18.50
CA ALA A 76 41.77 -6.79 -18.93
C ALA A 76 40.93 -7.32 -20.11
N GLN A 77 39.63 -7.04 -20.09
CA GLN A 77 38.73 -7.28 -21.21
C GLN A 77 37.82 -6.07 -21.46
N TYR A 78 37.37 -5.92 -22.69
CA TYR A 78 36.31 -4.98 -23.08
C TYR A 78 35.62 -5.43 -24.35
N ASP A 79 34.38 -4.98 -24.52
CA ASP A 79 33.68 -4.87 -25.79
C ASP A 79 33.58 -3.39 -26.19
N LEU A 80 33.81 -3.07 -27.46
CA LEU A 80 33.64 -1.71 -28.00
C LEU A 80 32.59 -1.72 -29.10
N PHE A 81 31.57 -0.86 -28.97
CA PHE A 81 30.51 -0.68 -29.94
C PHE A 81 30.72 0.60 -30.77
N PHE A 82 30.38 0.55 -32.07
CA PHE A 82 30.48 1.67 -33.00
C PHE A 82 29.45 1.59 -34.12
N ASN A 83 29.13 2.73 -34.75
CA ASN A 83 28.17 2.80 -35.85
C ASN A 83 28.79 2.33 -37.18
N THR A 84 28.35 1.17 -37.66
CA THR A 84 28.85 0.51 -38.88
C THR A 84 28.54 1.25 -40.18
N SER A 85 27.57 2.17 -40.15
CA SER A 85 27.27 3.03 -41.29
C SER A 85 28.28 4.17 -41.45
N ILE A 86 29.01 4.51 -40.39
CA ILE A 86 29.92 5.67 -40.30
C ILE A 86 31.37 5.20 -40.27
N LEU A 87 31.67 4.16 -39.50
CA LEU A 87 33.01 3.60 -39.33
C LEU A 87 33.05 2.13 -39.73
N ASN A 88 34.21 1.68 -40.20
CA ASN A 88 34.51 0.28 -40.43
C ASN A 88 35.85 -0.06 -39.79
N ALA A 89 35.86 -0.91 -38.77
CA ALA A 89 37.06 -1.36 -38.08
C ALA A 89 37.87 -2.29 -39.00
N THR A 90 39.14 -1.96 -39.19
CA THR A 90 40.04 -2.68 -40.10
C THR A 90 41.05 -3.55 -39.37
N SER A 91 41.46 -3.16 -38.16
CA SER A 91 42.34 -3.95 -37.30
C SER A 91 42.22 -3.58 -35.83
N GLN A 92 42.49 -4.54 -34.96
CA GLN A 92 42.66 -4.37 -33.51
C GLN A 92 43.92 -5.13 -33.09
N THR A 93 44.91 -4.41 -32.60
CA THR A 93 46.23 -4.96 -32.26
C THR A 93 46.52 -4.80 -30.78
N PRO A 94 47.07 -5.83 -30.10
CA PRO A 94 47.51 -5.73 -28.71
C PRO A 94 48.46 -4.57 -28.49
N GLY A 95 48.22 -3.81 -27.42
CA GLY A 95 49.12 -2.80 -26.90
C GLY A 95 50.15 -3.41 -25.94
N THR A 96 50.99 -2.58 -25.33
CA THR A 96 52.05 -3.05 -24.44
C THR A 96 51.68 -3.02 -22.97
N PHE A 97 50.49 -2.56 -22.57
CA PHE A 97 50.14 -2.31 -21.17
C PHE A 97 50.41 -3.52 -20.25
N LEU A 98 49.86 -4.70 -20.57
CA LEU A 98 50.05 -5.91 -19.77
C LEU A 98 51.44 -6.54 -19.92
N SER A 99 52.25 -6.12 -20.89
CA SER A 99 53.60 -6.63 -21.15
C SER A 99 54.70 -5.58 -20.91
N GLN A 100 54.38 -4.44 -20.30
CA GLN A 100 55.26 -3.26 -20.32
C GLN A 100 56.54 -3.42 -19.49
N ASP A 101 56.54 -4.36 -18.56
CA ASP A 101 57.67 -4.79 -17.74
C ASP A 101 58.41 -6.00 -18.34
N GLY A 102 58.01 -6.47 -19.52
CA GLY A 102 58.59 -7.62 -20.20
C GLY A 102 57.94 -8.97 -19.88
N ALA A 103 56.84 -8.99 -19.12
CA ALA A 103 56.06 -10.20 -18.91
C ALA A 103 55.41 -10.70 -20.22
N SER A 104 55.17 -12.01 -20.31
CA SER A 104 54.46 -12.61 -21.45
C SER A 104 52.95 -12.49 -21.25
N THR A 105 52.20 -12.26 -22.31
CA THR A 105 50.73 -12.15 -22.28
C THR A 105 50.07 -13.19 -23.17
N SER A 106 48.80 -13.47 -22.90
CA SER A 106 47.94 -14.33 -23.70
C SER A 106 46.67 -13.57 -24.05
N VAL A 107 46.46 -13.33 -25.36
CA VAL A 107 45.20 -12.77 -25.89
C VAL A 107 44.17 -13.89 -25.93
N ILE A 108 43.11 -13.76 -25.15
CA ILE A 108 42.02 -14.73 -25.02
C ILE A 108 40.97 -14.51 -26.11
N ILE A 109 40.69 -13.24 -26.43
CA ILE A 109 39.76 -12.86 -27.48
C ILE A 109 40.25 -11.56 -28.17
N ASN A 110 40.14 -11.54 -29.50
CA ASN A 110 40.41 -10.35 -30.32
C ASN A 110 39.60 -10.52 -31.62
N ARG A 111 38.39 -9.98 -31.65
CA ARG A 111 37.44 -10.17 -32.76
C ARG A 111 36.89 -8.84 -33.24
N ILE A 112 36.64 -8.77 -34.55
CA ILE A 112 36.01 -7.63 -35.21
C ILE A 112 34.75 -8.11 -35.92
N ASN A 113 33.61 -7.52 -35.58
CA ASN A 113 32.35 -7.76 -36.26
C ASN A 113 31.75 -6.43 -36.77
N ASN A 114 32.10 -6.07 -38.01
CA ASN A 114 31.57 -4.88 -38.68
C ASN A 114 30.10 -5.01 -39.11
N THR A 115 29.46 -6.18 -38.95
CA THR A 115 28.02 -6.32 -39.24
C THR A 115 27.16 -5.71 -38.13
N ILE A 116 27.57 -5.92 -36.88
CA ILE A 116 26.88 -5.40 -35.68
C ILE A 116 27.64 -4.27 -34.98
N GLY A 117 28.81 -3.90 -35.49
CA GLY A 117 29.60 -2.78 -34.95
C GLY A 117 30.28 -3.09 -33.63
N ARG A 118 30.74 -4.34 -33.41
CA ARG A 118 31.33 -4.79 -32.15
C ARG A 118 32.77 -5.23 -32.31
N LEU A 119 33.62 -4.83 -31.37
CA LEU A 119 34.96 -5.33 -31.15
C LEU A 119 35.01 -6.04 -29.81
N GLU A 120 35.61 -7.22 -29.75
CA GLU A 120 35.81 -7.95 -28.50
C GLU A 120 37.32 -8.06 -28.25
N TYR A 121 37.80 -7.71 -27.06
CA TYR A 121 39.20 -7.83 -26.68
C TYR A 121 39.36 -8.35 -25.25
N GLY A 122 40.29 -9.27 -25.05
CA GLY A 122 40.63 -9.79 -23.73
C GLY A 122 42.05 -10.33 -23.70
N GLU A 123 42.83 -9.89 -22.73
CA GLU A 123 44.24 -10.26 -22.58
C GLU A 123 44.61 -10.42 -21.10
N THR A 124 45.49 -11.38 -20.81
CA THR A 124 45.97 -11.64 -19.45
C THR A 124 47.47 -11.89 -19.44
N ARG A 125 48.12 -11.59 -18.33
CA ARG A 125 49.53 -11.90 -18.07
C ARG A 125 49.73 -13.41 -17.88
N THR A 126 50.93 -13.89 -18.18
CA THR A 126 51.32 -15.30 -18.04
C THR A 126 52.75 -15.42 -17.54
N GLY A 127 53.02 -16.43 -16.71
CA GLY A 127 54.37 -16.72 -16.22
C GLY A 127 54.90 -15.76 -15.14
N VAL A 128 54.02 -14.93 -14.58
CA VAL A 128 54.28 -13.99 -13.48
C VAL A 128 53.12 -14.03 -12.49
N ASP A 129 53.35 -13.62 -11.23
CA ASP A 129 52.35 -13.62 -10.16
C ASP A 129 51.91 -12.18 -9.76
N ASP A 130 52.38 -11.16 -10.50
CA ASP A 130 52.12 -9.74 -10.25
C ASP A 130 51.38 -9.06 -11.41
N GLY A 131 50.67 -7.98 -11.09
CA GLY A 131 49.96 -7.14 -12.05
C GLY A 131 50.69 -5.84 -12.37
N VAL A 132 50.14 -5.09 -13.31
CA VAL A 132 50.69 -3.82 -13.79
C VAL A 132 50.00 -2.64 -13.11
N THR A 133 50.79 -1.68 -12.61
CA THR A 133 50.29 -0.49 -11.88
C THR A 133 50.51 0.84 -12.59
N THR A 134 51.26 0.85 -13.70
CA THR A 134 51.56 2.08 -14.46
C THR A 134 50.67 2.17 -15.70
N PRO A 135 50.11 3.34 -16.05
CA PRO A 135 49.22 3.48 -17.21
C PRO A 135 49.85 3.10 -18.55
N GLY A 136 49.05 2.59 -19.48
CA GLY A 136 49.51 2.22 -20.81
C GLY A 136 48.40 1.85 -21.78
N VAL A 137 48.78 1.56 -23.03
CA VAL A 137 47.85 1.15 -24.11
C VAL A 137 47.59 -0.35 -24.01
N LEU A 138 46.33 -0.72 -23.83
CA LEU A 138 45.86 -2.11 -23.82
C LEU A 138 45.69 -2.66 -25.24
N ALA A 139 45.09 -1.87 -26.14
CA ALA A 139 44.91 -2.23 -27.54
C ALA A 139 44.85 -0.97 -28.42
N SER A 140 45.23 -1.11 -29.69
CA SER A 140 45.09 -0.07 -30.72
C SER A 140 44.11 -0.54 -31.79
N ILE A 141 43.16 0.31 -32.15
CA ILE A 141 42.09 0.01 -33.09
C ILE A 141 42.19 0.96 -34.28
N THR A 142 42.22 0.42 -35.49
CA THR A 142 42.26 1.20 -36.74
C THR A 142 40.92 1.15 -37.45
N PHE A 143 40.33 2.31 -37.69
CA PHE A 143 39.06 2.49 -38.40
C PHE A 143 39.27 3.14 -39.76
N LYS A 144 38.40 2.80 -40.72
CA LYS A 144 38.18 3.55 -41.95
C LYS A 144 36.89 4.36 -41.82
N ALA A 145 36.96 5.65 -42.11
CA ALA A 145 35.79 6.52 -42.23
C ALA A 145 35.00 6.18 -43.49
N VAL A 146 33.75 5.72 -43.32
CA VAL A 146 32.91 5.21 -44.42
C VAL A 146 31.91 6.26 -44.91
N LYS A 147 31.27 6.99 -43.99
CA LYS A 147 30.31 8.06 -44.32
C LYS A 147 30.45 9.22 -43.34
N PRO A 148 30.15 10.45 -43.78
CA PRO A 148 29.99 11.59 -42.88
C PRO A 148 28.95 11.31 -41.79
N GLY A 149 29.21 11.77 -40.57
CA GLY A 149 28.35 11.53 -39.40
C GLY A 149 29.16 11.33 -38.12
N THR A 150 28.48 11.17 -37.00
CA THR A 150 29.09 10.92 -35.69
C THR A 150 28.89 9.48 -35.26
N SER A 151 29.97 8.81 -34.85
CA SER A 151 29.93 7.50 -34.19
C SER A 151 30.42 7.67 -32.76
N ASN A 152 29.59 7.31 -31.78
CA ASN A 152 30.08 7.02 -30.44
C ASN A 152 30.91 5.72 -30.47
N LEU A 153 31.76 5.59 -29.45
CA LEU A 153 32.67 4.48 -29.22
C LEU A 153 32.47 4.03 -27.77
N ASP A 154 31.51 3.15 -27.58
CA ASP A 154 30.98 2.81 -26.26
C ASP A 154 31.64 1.54 -25.74
N LEU A 155 32.32 1.64 -24.61
CA LEU A 155 32.96 0.53 -23.93
C LEU A 155 31.94 -0.16 -23.02
N SER A 156 31.86 -1.48 -23.13
CA SER A 156 30.98 -2.32 -22.33
C SER A 156 31.69 -3.61 -21.95
N ASN A 157 31.08 -4.40 -21.05
CA ASN A 157 31.66 -5.67 -20.57
C ASN A 157 33.13 -5.50 -20.11
N VAL A 158 33.44 -4.34 -19.54
CA VAL A 158 34.79 -3.99 -19.07
C VAL A 158 35.08 -4.78 -17.80
N LEU A 159 36.17 -5.53 -17.81
CA LEU A 159 36.65 -6.24 -16.63
C LEU A 159 38.15 -6.04 -16.50
N LEU A 160 38.57 -5.41 -15.41
CA LEU A 160 39.96 -5.44 -14.96
C LEU A 160 40.08 -6.47 -13.82
N GLY A 161 41.06 -7.37 -13.91
CA GLY A 161 41.29 -8.42 -12.93
C GLY A 161 42.59 -8.23 -12.18
N ASP A 162 42.58 -8.44 -10.86
CA ASP A 162 43.79 -8.52 -10.04
C ASP A 162 44.56 -9.85 -10.26
N PRO A 163 45.78 -10.03 -9.71
CA PRO A 163 46.53 -11.27 -9.84
C PRO A 163 45.84 -12.53 -9.30
N ASN A 164 44.81 -12.39 -8.46
CA ASN A 164 43.99 -13.50 -7.94
C ASN A 164 42.79 -13.82 -8.85
N GLY A 165 42.59 -13.08 -9.93
CA GLY A 165 41.43 -13.19 -10.82
C GLY A 165 40.17 -12.51 -10.28
N THR A 166 40.31 -11.61 -9.29
CA THR A 166 39.20 -10.83 -8.73
C THR A 166 38.95 -9.60 -9.58
N ALA A 167 37.68 -9.32 -9.88
CA ALA A 167 37.27 -8.11 -10.59
C ALA A 167 37.61 -6.85 -9.77
N ILE A 168 38.11 -5.82 -10.45
CA ILE A 168 38.41 -4.51 -9.89
C ILE A 168 37.37 -3.51 -10.42
N GLU A 169 36.74 -2.76 -9.51
CA GLU A 169 35.83 -1.66 -9.86
C GLU A 169 36.57 -0.66 -10.76
N THR A 170 36.00 -0.37 -11.92
CA THR A 170 36.67 0.35 -13.01
C THR A 170 35.78 1.45 -13.55
N GLU A 171 36.32 2.66 -13.64
CA GLU A 171 35.71 3.77 -14.34
C GLU A 171 35.87 3.57 -15.86
N VAL A 172 34.77 3.75 -16.60
CA VAL A 172 34.74 3.55 -18.06
C VAL A 172 34.54 4.89 -18.73
N ASN A 173 35.47 5.25 -19.61
CA ASN A 173 35.45 6.51 -20.35
C ASN A 173 35.37 6.24 -21.86
N ASP A 174 34.19 6.48 -22.41
CA ASP A 174 33.87 6.30 -23.83
C ASP A 174 34.54 7.36 -24.73
N GLY A 175 34.37 7.19 -26.03
CA GLY A 175 34.86 8.15 -27.02
C GLY A 175 33.84 8.50 -28.09
N THR A 176 34.19 9.51 -28.90
CA THR A 176 33.37 9.94 -30.03
C THR A 176 34.23 10.25 -31.24
N VAL A 177 33.80 9.80 -32.42
CA VAL A 177 34.42 10.14 -33.70
C VAL A 177 33.42 10.86 -34.58
N VAL A 178 33.82 11.99 -35.16
CA VAL A 178 33.04 12.74 -36.15
C VAL A 178 33.73 12.67 -37.50
N ILE A 179 33.02 12.14 -38.51
CA ILE A 179 33.43 12.14 -39.90
C ILE A 179 32.83 13.35 -40.60
N GLU A 180 33.67 14.25 -41.09
CA GLU A 180 33.23 15.42 -41.84
C GLU A 180 32.81 15.06 -43.27
N GLY A 181 31.72 15.67 -43.74
CA GLY A 181 31.35 15.68 -45.16
C GLY A 181 32.24 16.61 -45.97
N GLU A 182 32.26 16.44 -47.30
CA GLU A 182 32.80 17.46 -48.19
C GLU A 182 32.03 18.76 -47.97
N GLN A 183 32.70 19.76 -47.40
CA GLN A 183 32.07 21.04 -47.12
C GLN A 183 31.96 21.88 -48.40
N PRO A 184 30.85 22.62 -48.60
CA PRO A 184 30.75 23.57 -49.69
C PRO A 184 31.86 24.63 -49.57
N SER A 185 32.53 24.96 -50.66
CA SER A 185 33.42 26.12 -50.68
C SER A 185 32.57 27.39 -50.64
N TYR A 186 32.58 28.12 -49.51
CA TYR A 186 31.85 29.37 -49.39
C TYR A 186 32.58 30.53 -50.09
N PRO A 187 31.85 31.39 -50.83
CA PRO A 187 32.46 32.54 -51.49
C PRO A 187 32.92 33.60 -50.48
N ALA A 188 33.85 34.47 -50.87
CA ALA A 188 34.21 35.62 -50.03
C ALA A 188 33.03 36.60 -49.92
N ASN A 189 32.95 37.33 -48.81
CA ASN A 189 31.80 38.15 -48.41
C ASN A 189 30.53 37.33 -48.22
N CYS A 190 30.53 36.43 -47.23
CA CYS A 190 29.35 35.67 -46.85
C CYS A 190 29.22 35.42 -45.35
N VAL A 191 28.01 35.04 -44.94
CA VAL A 191 27.70 34.49 -43.62
C VAL A 191 27.10 33.11 -43.82
N TYR A 192 27.56 32.12 -43.05
CA TYR A 192 27.14 30.73 -43.25
C TYR A 192 27.22 29.91 -41.94
N PHE A 193 26.58 28.74 -41.95
CA PHE A 193 26.63 27.77 -40.85
C PHE A 193 27.70 26.69 -41.10
N LEU A 194 28.35 26.23 -40.04
CA LEU A 194 29.31 25.11 -40.10
C LEU A 194 29.06 24.05 -39.01
N PRO A 195 28.62 22.83 -39.36
CA PRO A 195 28.18 22.43 -40.69
C PRO A 195 26.90 23.16 -41.14
N GLU A 196 26.67 23.28 -42.46
CA GLU A 196 25.49 23.98 -43.02
C GLU A 196 24.18 23.29 -42.63
N ASN A 197 24.18 21.95 -42.73
CA ASN A 197 23.07 21.09 -42.36
C ASN A 197 23.54 20.18 -41.23
N SER A 198 22.76 20.15 -40.15
CA SER A 198 23.10 19.49 -38.89
C SER A 198 21.93 18.64 -38.42
N THR A 199 22.21 17.67 -37.55
CA THR A 199 21.19 16.76 -37.02
C THR A 199 21.37 16.57 -35.52
N GLY A 200 20.28 16.44 -34.76
CA GLY A 200 20.27 16.15 -33.33
C GLY A 200 19.25 15.06 -32.97
N ILE A 201 19.42 14.45 -31.79
CA ILE A 201 18.52 13.41 -31.26
C ILE A 201 17.70 14.02 -30.12
N TYR A 202 16.42 13.65 -30.00
CA TYR A 202 15.57 14.11 -28.90
C TYR A 202 16.10 13.64 -27.54
N CYS A 203 16.09 14.52 -26.51
CA CYS A 203 16.64 14.28 -25.16
C CYS A 203 18.13 13.86 -25.08
N GLN A 204 18.83 13.72 -26.20
CA GLN A 204 20.26 13.43 -26.24
C GLN A 204 21.05 14.54 -26.92
N ASN A 205 21.97 15.12 -26.16
CA ASN A 205 23.04 16.01 -26.59
C ASN A 205 22.66 17.33 -27.29
N ASN A 206 23.25 18.39 -26.76
CA ASN A 206 23.35 19.71 -27.37
C ASN A 206 24.21 19.65 -28.65
N THR A 207 23.66 19.95 -29.82
CA THR A 207 24.42 19.97 -31.09
C THR A 207 25.01 21.36 -31.34
N THR A 208 26.33 21.44 -31.45
CA THR A 208 27.03 22.71 -31.69
C THR A 208 27.21 22.98 -33.18
N VAL A 209 26.75 24.14 -33.64
CA VAL A 209 26.92 24.63 -35.02
C VAL A 209 27.65 25.98 -35.00
N GLN A 210 28.63 26.16 -35.87
CA GLN A 210 29.34 27.44 -35.98
C GLN A 210 28.55 28.41 -36.86
N VAL A 211 28.54 29.68 -36.47
CA VAL A 211 28.14 30.81 -37.31
C VAL A 211 29.42 31.48 -37.77
N ARG A 212 29.66 31.55 -39.08
CA ARG A 212 30.91 32.04 -39.66
C ARG A 212 30.67 33.26 -40.53
N VAL A 213 31.64 34.16 -40.53
CA VAL A 213 31.65 35.40 -41.31
C VAL A 213 32.94 35.42 -42.11
N ASN A 214 32.82 35.45 -43.44
CA ASN A 214 33.96 35.51 -44.35
C ASN A 214 33.91 36.82 -45.13
N THR A 215 34.79 37.78 -44.85
CA THR A 215 34.82 39.09 -45.51
C THR A 215 36.15 39.37 -46.20
N THR A 216 36.14 40.11 -47.31
CA THR A 216 37.36 40.52 -48.03
C THR A 216 38.03 41.76 -47.44
N VAL A 217 37.32 42.48 -46.58
CA VAL A 217 37.75 43.67 -45.84
C VAL A 217 37.42 43.48 -44.37
N ASP A 218 38.08 44.26 -43.51
CA ASP A 218 37.89 44.13 -42.06
C ASP A 218 36.44 44.48 -41.69
N CYS A 219 35.77 43.56 -40.98
CA CYS A 219 34.40 43.73 -40.51
C CYS A 219 34.41 44.13 -39.03
N TYR A 220 33.71 45.20 -38.67
CA TYR A 220 33.69 45.82 -37.35
C TYR A 220 32.36 45.60 -36.61
N GLY A 221 32.21 44.47 -35.92
CA GLY A 221 30.99 44.18 -35.17
C GLY A 221 29.87 43.61 -36.04
N PRO A 222 30.03 42.37 -36.53
CA PRO A 222 29.00 41.68 -37.30
C PRO A 222 27.73 41.43 -36.48
N GLN A 223 26.57 41.63 -37.09
CA GLN A 223 25.26 41.26 -36.56
C GLN A 223 24.62 40.23 -37.47
N VAL A 224 24.04 39.18 -36.87
CA VAL A 224 23.19 38.23 -37.58
C VAL A 224 21.96 37.87 -36.76
N ASP A 225 20.80 37.80 -37.42
CA ASP A 225 19.56 37.27 -36.86
C ASP A 225 19.27 35.91 -37.49
N ILE A 226 19.18 34.88 -36.65
CA ILE A 226 18.88 33.49 -37.03
C ILE A 226 17.43 33.19 -36.69
N TYR A 227 16.65 32.84 -37.70
CA TYR A 227 15.28 32.38 -37.56
C TYR A 227 15.22 30.86 -37.60
N PHE A 228 14.42 30.26 -36.70
CA PHE A 228 14.21 28.81 -36.62
C PHE A 228 12.79 28.47 -36.16
N ASP A 229 12.38 27.22 -36.36
CA ASP A 229 11.09 26.70 -35.93
C ASP A 229 11.14 26.24 -34.47
N THR A 230 10.53 27.02 -33.57
CA THR A 230 10.46 26.77 -32.13
C THR A 230 9.60 25.57 -31.74
N SER A 231 8.87 24.96 -32.69
CA SER A 231 8.18 23.69 -32.44
C SER A 231 9.11 22.48 -32.64
N CYS A 232 10.26 22.67 -33.30
CA CYS A 232 11.20 21.61 -33.64
C CYS A 232 12.51 21.69 -32.84
N VAL A 233 13.17 22.86 -32.85
CA VAL A 233 14.49 23.06 -32.22
C VAL A 233 14.51 24.32 -31.36
N ASN A 234 15.31 24.30 -30.29
CA ASN A 234 15.65 25.46 -29.49
C ASN A 234 17.15 25.75 -29.63
N ILE A 235 17.53 27.03 -29.69
CA ILE A 235 18.93 27.44 -29.51
C ILE A 235 19.12 27.77 -28.03
N THR A 236 19.88 26.95 -27.32
CA THR A 236 20.01 27.01 -25.85
C THR A 236 21.21 27.81 -25.37
N ASP A 237 22.24 27.96 -26.21
CA ASP A 237 23.45 28.71 -25.89
C ASP A 237 24.11 29.30 -27.14
N VAL A 238 24.85 30.41 -26.95
CA VAL A 238 25.69 31.04 -27.98
C VAL A 238 27.04 31.42 -27.37
N ASN A 239 28.09 30.71 -27.78
CA ASN A 239 29.44 30.82 -27.26
C ASN A 239 30.39 31.50 -28.26
N PHE A 240 30.97 32.62 -27.84
CA PHE A 240 31.87 33.44 -28.68
C PHE A 240 33.36 33.06 -28.57
N THR A 241 33.70 31.99 -27.85
CA THR A 241 35.10 31.56 -27.69
C THR A 241 35.73 31.29 -29.05
N GLY A 242 36.86 31.96 -29.33
CA GLY A 242 37.57 31.86 -30.60
C GLY A 242 37.10 32.85 -31.68
N SER A 243 36.11 33.69 -31.39
CA SER A 243 35.69 34.79 -32.25
C SER A 243 36.65 35.98 -32.15
N PRO A 244 37.09 36.59 -33.28
CA PRO A 244 37.89 37.81 -33.22
C PRO A 244 37.08 39.01 -32.69
N TRP A 245 35.75 38.90 -32.66
CA TRP A 245 34.85 39.92 -32.12
C TRP A 245 34.45 39.66 -30.66
N TYR A 246 35.15 38.77 -29.96
CA TYR A 246 34.94 38.47 -28.54
C TYR A 246 35.62 39.51 -27.64
N TYR A 247 34.85 40.53 -27.22
CA TYR A 247 35.31 41.51 -26.23
C TYR A 247 34.28 41.75 -25.11
N PRO A 248 34.63 41.55 -23.83
CA PRO A 248 33.67 41.64 -22.72
C PRO A 248 32.94 43.00 -22.68
N GLY A 249 31.60 42.95 -22.68
CA GLY A 249 30.74 44.14 -22.51
C GLY A 249 30.15 44.75 -23.79
N CYS A 250 30.48 44.23 -24.97
CA CYS A 250 29.94 44.72 -26.26
C CYS A 250 29.55 43.63 -27.26
N HIS A 251 30.09 42.41 -27.17
CA HIS A 251 29.50 41.25 -27.85
C HIS A 251 28.33 40.72 -27.02
N GLY A 252 27.43 39.99 -27.66
CA GLY A 252 26.34 39.34 -26.96
C GLY A 252 25.32 38.73 -27.89
N TRP A 253 24.36 38.04 -27.31
CA TRP A 253 23.22 37.50 -28.02
C TRP A 253 21.93 37.78 -27.26
N SER A 254 20.79 37.65 -27.91
CA SER A 254 19.48 37.86 -27.28
C SER A 254 18.48 36.85 -27.82
N TYR A 255 17.69 36.28 -26.91
CA TYR A 255 16.62 35.34 -27.19
C TYR A 255 15.49 35.43 -26.15
N PRO A 256 14.22 35.46 -26.57
CA PRO A 256 13.78 35.76 -27.93
C PRO A 256 14.13 37.21 -28.31
N TYR A 257 14.57 37.44 -29.55
CA TYR A 257 14.82 38.80 -30.03
C TYR A 257 13.57 39.37 -30.73
N GLY A 258 13.03 40.48 -30.20
CA GLY A 258 11.81 41.12 -30.71
C GLY A 258 10.54 40.50 -30.12
N THR A 259 9.46 40.42 -30.93
CA THR A 259 8.19 39.80 -30.54
C THR A 259 8.07 38.33 -30.93
N ASP A 260 9.04 37.82 -31.71
CA ASP A 260 8.96 36.49 -32.32
C ASP A 260 9.82 35.50 -31.52
N ALA A 261 9.21 34.42 -31.05
CA ALA A 261 9.87 33.43 -30.20
C ALA A 261 10.97 32.64 -30.93
N GLY A 262 11.04 32.67 -32.27
CA GLY A 262 11.97 31.89 -33.09
C GLY A 262 13.15 32.68 -33.66
N ILE A 263 13.58 33.76 -32.99
CA ILE A 263 14.72 34.58 -33.45
C ILE A 263 15.79 34.69 -32.37
N VAL A 264 17.01 34.29 -32.72
CA VAL A 264 18.23 34.58 -31.95
C VAL A 264 19.03 35.64 -32.69
N ARG A 265 19.33 36.75 -32.01
CA ARG A 265 20.28 37.75 -32.50
C ARG A 265 21.67 37.49 -31.92
N ILE A 266 22.69 37.53 -32.77
CA ILE A 266 24.10 37.41 -32.39
C ILE A 266 24.84 38.68 -32.82
N LEU A 267 25.58 39.29 -31.90
CA LEU A 267 26.32 40.53 -32.07
C LEU A 267 27.79 40.32 -31.71
N GLY A 268 28.68 40.54 -32.67
CA GLY A 268 30.11 40.73 -32.44
C GLY A 268 30.42 42.15 -31.95
N CYS A 269 31.51 42.32 -31.22
CA CYS A 269 31.93 43.64 -30.77
C CYS A 269 32.59 44.47 -31.89
N CYS A 270 32.36 45.78 -31.89
CA CYS A 270 32.88 46.75 -32.87
C CYS A 270 34.23 47.38 -32.51
N ILE A 271 35.12 46.65 -31.82
CA ILE A 271 36.41 47.18 -31.35
C ILE A 271 37.56 46.85 -32.31
N ASP A 272 37.65 45.59 -32.76
CA ASP A 272 38.69 45.12 -33.66
C ASP A 272 38.06 44.58 -34.95
N GLY A 273 38.58 45.01 -36.08
CA GLY A 273 38.20 44.52 -37.40
C GLY A 273 38.80 43.17 -37.69
N ALA A 274 38.04 42.29 -38.34
CA ALA A 274 38.57 41.04 -38.86
C ALA A 274 38.12 40.79 -40.30
N SER A 275 39.05 40.39 -41.15
CA SER A 275 38.84 39.94 -42.52
C SER A 275 39.26 38.48 -42.68
N GLY A 276 38.84 37.88 -43.79
CA GLY A 276 38.95 36.44 -44.02
C GLY A 276 37.84 35.65 -43.33
N ASP A 277 37.98 34.34 -43.32
CA ASP A 277 37.00 33.39 -42.81
C ASP A 277 37.13 33.21 -41.29
N ASN A 278 36.25 33.86 -40.54
CA ASN A 278 36.31 33.92 -39.08
C ASN A 278 35.06 33.31 -38.44
N LEU A 279 35.26 32.69 -37.27
CA LEU A 279 34.16 32.27 -36.40
C LEU A 279 33.49 33.50 -35.79
N LEU A 280 32.18 33.66 -35.93
CA LEU A 280 31.42 34.66 -35.18
C LEU A 280 31.03 34.12 -33.81
N ALA A 281 30.38 32.96 -33.76
CA ALA A 281 30.00 32.28 -32.53
C ALA A 281 29.67 30.80 -32.81
N ASN A 282 29.72 29.96 -31.78
CA ASN A 282 29.15 28.63 -31.76
C ASN A 282 27.74 28.70 -31.16
N ILE A 283 26.72 28.23 -31.87
CA ILE A 283 25.36 28.08 -31.36
C ILE A 283 25.11 26.65 -30.93
N THR A 284 24.31 26.46 -29.89
CA THR A 284 23.93 25.15 -29.36
C THR A 284 22.45 24.90 -29.65
N LEU A 285 22.16 23.85 -30.42
CA LEU A 285 20.81 23.46 -30.86
C LEU A 285 20.33 22.22 -30.08
N HIS A 286 19.07 22.25 -29.63
CA HIS A 286 18.45 21.20 -28.83
C HIS A 286 17.03 20.89 -29.34
N CYS A 287 16.71 19.61 -29.54
CA CYS A 287 15.40 19.15 -30.01
C CYS A 287 14.33 19.28 -28.92
N ILE A 288 13.10 19.65 -29.29
CA ILE A 288 12.02 19.98 -28.33
C ILE A 288 10.94 18.89 -28.22
N ASN A 289 10.69 18.08 -29.26
CA ASN A 289 9.56 17.14 -29.30
C ASN A 289 10.00 15.67 -29.43
N GLU A 290 9.38 14.80 -28.63
CA GLU A 290 9.58 13.35 -28.54
C GLU A 290 8.93 12.56 -29.69
N THR A 291 7.94 13.15 -30.38
CA THR A 291 7.01 12.39 -31.23
C THR A 291 7.21 12.51 -32.74
N CYS A 292 8.15 13.32 -33.24
CA CYS A 292 8.33 13.44 -34.69
C CYS A 292 9.76 13.72 -35.16
N ASP A 293 10.14 13.02 -36.23
CA ASP A 293 11.15 13.50 -37.18
C ASP A 293 10.72 14.90 -37.66
N CYS A 294 11.47 15.94 -37.28
CA CYS A 294 11.20 17.31 -37.71
C CYS A 294 12.46 17.96 -38.26
N THR A 295 12.29 18.92 -39.18
CA THR A 295 13.40 19.69 -39.74
C THR A 295 13.11 21.18 -39.60
N SER A 296 13.96 21.88 -38.84
CA SER A 296 13.95 23.34 -38.76
C SER A 296 14.91 23.92 -39.80
N TYR A 297 14.43 24.84 -40.62
CA TYR A 297 15.33 25.71 -41.39
C TYR A 297 16.00 26.72 -40.44
N LEU A 298 17.30 26.95 -40.61
CA LEU A 298 18.06 27.97 -39.91
C LEU A 298 18.33 29.12 -40.90
N ASP A 299 17.52 30.17 -40.84
CA ASP A 299 17.55 31.26 -41.82
C ASP A 299 18.25 32.50 -41.28
N PHE A 300 19.23 33.03 -42.00
CA PHE A 300 19.71 34.39 -41.76
C PHE A 300 18.76 35.40 -42.39
N ARG A 301 18.14 36.28 -41.59
CA ARG A 301 17.13 37.25 -42.10
C ARG A 301 17.53 38.71 -42.01
N ASN A 302 18.38 39.07 -41.05
CA ASN A 302 18.79 40.45 -40.84
C ASN A 302 20.26 40.49 -40.42
N THR A 303 21.11 40.47 -41.45
CA THR A 303 22.57 40.42 -41.31
C THR A 303 23.18 41.78 -41.66
N ALA A 304 24.06 42.27 -40.80
CA ALA A 304 24.79 43.52 -41.01
C ALA A 304 26.26 43.29 -40.72
N LEU A 305 27.09 43.49 -41.76
CA LEU A 305 28.54 43.40 -41.68
C LEU A 305 29.10 44.79 -42.02
N PRO A 306 29.38 45.67 -41.05
CA PRO A 306 29.94 46.98 -41.32
C PRO A 306 31.47 46.91 -41.46
N ASP A 307 32.06 47.75 -42.31
CA ASP A 307 33.50 47.97 -42.36
C ASP A 307 33.99 49.00 -41.32
N ASP A 308 35.28 49.34 -41.33
CA ASP A 308 35.93 50.30 -40.43
C ASP A 308 35.30 51.71 -40.45
N TRP A 309 34.60 52.07 -41.52
CA TRP A 309 33.91 53.36 -41.67
C TRP A 309 32.42 53.28 -41.32
N GLY A 310 31.93 52.08 -40.98
CA GLY A 310 30.52 51.81 -40.74
C GLY A 310 29.71 51.61 -42.02
N ASP A 311 30.36 51.52 -43.18
CA ASP A 311 29.70 51.24 -44.45
C ASP A 311 29.40 49.74 -44.57
N PRO A 312 28.27 49.34 -45.18
CA PRO A 312 27.88 47.93 -45.25
C PRO A 312 28.74 47.14 -46.25
N ILE A 313 29.38 46.07 -45.76
CA ILE A 313 30.01 45.03 -46.58
C ILE A 313 28.90 44.20 -47.23
N LEU A 314 28.76 44.32 -48.55
CA LEU A 314 27.82 43.52 -49.33
C LEU A 314 28.20 42.04 -49.25
N HIS A 315 27.28 41.22 -48.75
CA HIS A 315 27.51 39.81 -48.51
C HIS A 315 26.30 38.96 -48.90
N VAL A 316 26.52 37.66 -49.04
CA VAL A 316 25.46 36.65 -49.21
C VAL A 316 25.31 35.81 -47.95
N THR A 317 24.10 35.34 -47.69
CA THR A 317 23.83 34.42 -46.59
C THR A 317 23.61 33.01 -47.12
N HIS A 318 24.18 32.04 -46.42
CA HIS A 318 23.96 30.61 -46.66
C HIS A 318 23.22 30.05 -45.46
N ASN A 319 21.92 29.83 -45.65
CA ASN A 319 21.03 29.26 -44.62
C ASN A 319 21.34 27.77 -44.43
N GLY A 320 20.93 27.24 -43.27
CA GLY A 320 21.15 25.85 -42.89
C GLY A 320 19.86 25.11 -42.59
N THR A 321 20.00 23.84 -42.21
CA THR A 321 18.91 23.05 -41.63
C THR A 321 19.37 22.31 -40.38
N PHE A 322 18.42 22.09 -39.48
CA PHE A 322 18.59 21.24 -38.30
C PHE A 322 17.50 20.17 -38.28
N GLU A 323 17.89 18.91 -38.41
CA GLU A 323 16.97 17.76 -38.39
C GLU A 323 16.99 17.11 -36.99
N CYS A 324 15.84 17.07 -36.33
CA CYS A 324 15.64 16.32 -35.09
C CYS A 324 15.10 14.93 -35.42
N LYS A 325 15.78 13.90 -34.91
CA LYS A 325 15.40 12.49 -35.09
C LYS A 325 15.06 11.84 -33.75
N PRO A 326 14.14 10.86 -33.73
CA PRO A 326 13.95 10.02 -32.57
C PRO A 326 15.20 9.17 -32.33
N GLU A 327 15.43 8.84 -31.07
CA GLU A 327 16.43 7.84 -30.71
C GLU A 327 15.99 6.48 -31.28
N ILE A 328 16.91 5.79 -31.95
CA ILE A 328 16.68 4.41 -32.41
C ILE A 328 17.50 3.51 -31.50
N ILE A 329 16.83 2.75 -30.65
CA ILE A 329 17.46 1.74 -29.79
C ILE A 329 17.47 0.41 -30.57
N PRO A 330 18.64 -0.04 -31.06
CA PRO A 330 18.72 -1.19 -31.95
C PRO A 330 18.63 -2.51 -31.17
N GLY A 331 17.66 -3.37 -31.49
CA GLY A 331 17.45 -4.64 -30.77
C GLY A 331 16.22 -4.60 -29.87
N ILE A 332 16.13 -5.53 -28.92
CA ILE A 332 15.09 -5.55 -27.87
C ILE A 332 15.55 -4.62 -26.75
N ASP A 333 14.64 -3.85 -26.15
CA ASP A 333 14.97 -3.04 -24.96
C ASP A 333 13.72 -2.85 -24.09
N LEU A 334 13.64 -3.60 -23.00
CA LEU A 334 12.57 -3.56 -22.01
C LEU A 334 12.88 -2.48 -20.99
N ASN A 335 11.82 -1.85 -20.49
CA ASN A 335 11.94 -0.76 -19.54
C ASN A 335 10.75 -0.79 -18.60
N ILE A 336 11.00 -0.72 -17.28
CA ILE A 336 9.92 -0.54 -16.31
C ILE A 336 9.60 0.96 -16.22
N THR A 337 8.45 1.36 -16.74
CA THR A 337 8.06 2.78 -16.81
C THR A 337 7.22 3.24 -15.62
N ALA A 338 6.50 2.33 -14.96
CA ALA A 338 5.66 2.64 -13.81
C ALA A 338 5.54 1.48 -12.82
N ILE A 339 5.41 1.82 -11.53
CA ILE A 339 4.99 0.94 -10.44
C ILE A 339 3.96 1.71 -9.64
N ASP A 340 2.72 1.25 -9.64
CA ASP A 340 1.61 1.88 -8.93
C ASP A 340 1.02 0.86 -7.95
N ALA A 341 0.97 1.21 -6.67
CA ALA A 341 0.31 0.41 -5.65
C ALA A 341 -1.01 1.07 -5.27
N TYR A 342 -2.10 0.30 -5.29
CA TYR A 342 -3.42 0.83 -4.96
C TYR A 342 -4.32 -0.24 -4.33
N HIS A 343 -5.33 0.23 -3.61
CA HIS A 343 -6.47 -0.57 -3.26
C HIS A 343 -7.62 -0.27 -4.22
N GLU A 344 -8.15 -1.30 -4.89
CA GLU A 344 -9.41 -1.16 -5.60
C GLU A 344 -10.54 -1.22 -4.57
N GLY A 345 -11.31 -0.14 -4.44
CA GLY A 345 -12.48 -0.09 -3.57
C GLY A 345 -13.79 -0.27 -4.33
N ALA A 346 -14.92 -0.09 -3.65
CA ALA A 346 -16.22 -0.18 -4.33
C ALA A 346 -16.36 0.83 -5.49
N TYR A 347 -17.20 0.48 -6.46
CA TYR A 347 -17.46 1.28 -7.67
C TYR A 347 -16.24 1.49 -8.59
N GLY A 348 -15.18 0.67 -8.43
CA GLY A 348 -13.96 0.76 -9.25
C GLY A 348 -13.11 1.98 -8.93
N THR A 349 -13.18 2.48 -7.69
CA THR A 349 -12.31 3.58 -7.27
C THR A 349 -10.93 3.04 -6.89
N SER A 350 -9.89 3.81 -7.20
CA SER A 350 -8.51 3.50 -6.83
C SER A 350 -8.13 4.36 -5.62
N GLN A 351 -7.68 3.71 -4.55
CA GLN A 351 -7.26 4.34 -3.30
C GLN A 351 -5.80 4.04 -3.00
N ASP A 352 -5.22 4.77 -2.04
CA ASP A 352 -3.94 4.40 -1.47
C ASP A 352 -4.01 2.98 -0.85
N PRO A 353 -2.90 2.24 -0.79
CA PRO A 353 -2.88 0.90 -0.21
C PRO A 353 -3.32 0.88 1.26
N TRP A 354 -4.20 -0.06 1.62
CA TRP A 354 -4.68 -0.26 2.97
C TRP A 354 -3.98 -1.43 3.68
N PHE A 355 -3.67 -1.26 4.96
CA PHE A 355 -3.20 -2.34 5.81
C PHE A 355 -4.27 -3.41 5.99
N ASN A 356 -3.82 -4.66 6.11
CA ASN A 356 -4.64 -5.83 6.40
C ASN A 356 -5.72 -6.15 5.36
N LEU A 357 -5.81 -5.38 4.26
CA LEU A 357 -6.64 -5.64 3.10
C LEU A 357 -5.81 -6.11 1.91
N SER A 358 -6.49 -6.69 0.92
CA SER A 358 -5.86 -7.02 -0.35
C SER A 358 -5.68 -5.76 -1.18
N ASN A 359 -4.45 -5.50 -1.60
CA ASN A 359 -4.09 -4.41 -2.51
C ASN A 359 -3.46 -5.01 -3.75
N GLU A 360 -3.29 -4.17 -4.76
CA GLU A 360 -2.70 -4.51 -6.02
C GLU A 360 -1.49 -3.62 -6.29
N ILE A 361 -0.44 -4.21 -6.87
CA ILE A 361 0.71 -3.48 -7.40
C ILE A 361 0.75 -3.76 -8.90
N ALA A 362 0.58 -2.70 -9.69
CA ALA A 362 0.68 -2.74 -11.14
C ALA A 362 2.08 -2.27 -11.55
N ALA A 363 2.81 -3.13 -12.27
CA ALA A 363 4.09 -2.77 -12.88
C ALA A 363 3.94 -2.73 -14.40
N THR A 364 4.28 -1.61 -15.01
CA THR A 364 4.19 -1.42 -16.47
C THR A 364 5.56 -1.58 -17.11
N VAL A 365 5.62 -2.47 -18.09
CA VAL A 365 6.80 -2.76 -18.90
C VAL A 365 6.56 -2.26 -20.31
N GLU A 366 7.54 -1.58 -20.89
CA GLU A 366 7.53 -1.12 -22.28
C GLU A 366 8.73 -1.70 -23.02
N ASN A 367 8.54 -2.12 -24.27
CA ASN A 367 9.66 -2.45 -25.17
C ASN A 367 9.97 -1.21 -26.02
N ILE A 368 11.00 -0.46 -25.64
CA ILE A 368 11.47 0.75 -26.35
C ILE A 368 12.48 0.44 -27.47
N GLY A 369 12.81 -0.84 -27.64
CA GLY A 369 13.64 -1.35 -28.74
C GLY A 369 12.93 -1.37 -30.10
N THR A 370 13.67 -1.84 -31.10
CA THR A 370 13.21 -1.99 -32.49
C THR A 370 12.84 -3.43 -32.87
N GLU A 371 13.11 -4.41 -32.01
CA GLU A 371 12.77 -5.82 -32.19
C GLU A 371 11.74 -6.31 -31.16
N ASP A 372 10.92 -7.28 -31.54
CA ASP A 372 9.89 -7.87 -30.66
C ASP A 372 10.54 -8.76 -29.59
N ALA A 373 10.17 -8.55 -28.32
CA ALA A 373 10.64 -9.38 -27.22
C ALA A 373 9.88 -10.72 -27.17
N GLY A 374 10.63 -11.80 -26.91
CA GLY A 374 10.07 -13.12 -26.60
C GLY A 374 9.38 -13.17 -25.23
N ALA A 375 9.05 -14.38 -24.76
CA ALA A 375 8.49 -14.51 -23.42
C ALA A 375 9.55 -14.22 -22.34
N PHE A 376 9.19 -13.44 -21.32
CA PHE A 376 10.06 -13.09 -20.19
C PHE A 376 9.25 -13.03 -18.88
N ASN A 377 9.94 -12.89 -17.75
CA ASN A 377 9.31 -12.79 -16.44
C ASN A 377 9.56 -11.43 -15.78
N VAL A 378 8.54 -10.92 -15.09
CA VAL A 378 8.63 -9.74 -14.23
C VAL A 378 8.62 -10.16 -12.77
N CYS A 379 9.57 -9.65 -12.00
CA CYS A 379 9.69 -9.85 -10.56
C CYS A 379 9.34 -8.57 -9.79
N LEU A 380 8.71 -8.71 -8.62
CA LEU A 380 8.44 -7.61 -7.71
C LEU A 380 9.06 -7.89 -6.34
N TYR A 381 9.82 -6.94 -5.82
CA TYR A 381 10.42 -6.97 -4.50
C TYR A 381 9.83 -5.86 -3.62
N ILE A 382 9.59 -6.17 -2.36
CA ILE A 382 9.17 -5.20 -1.34
C ILE A 382 10.20 -5.21 -0.22
N ASN A 383 10.88 -4.08 0.00
CA ASN A 383 12.00 -3.96 0.95
C ASN A 383 13.04 -5.09 0.77
N GLU A 384 13.46 -5.32 -0.49
CA GLU A 384 14.43 -6.35 -0.88
C GLU A 384 13.94 -7.81 -0.82
N GLU A 385 12.71 -8.07 -0.38
CA GLU A 385 12.11 -9.40 -0.37
C GLU A 385 11.24 -9.63 -1.61
N LEU A 386 11.49 -10.71 -2.36
CA LEU A 386 10.67 -11.11 -3.50
C LEU A 386 9.25 -11.47 -3.03
N ILE A 387 8.22 -10.85 -3.60
CA ILE A 387 6.82 -11.10 -3.23
C ILE A 387 6.10 -11.88 -4.32
N GLY A 388 5.34 -12.90 -3.89
CA GLY A 388 4.50 -13.69 -4.77
C GLY A 388 5.28 -14.56 -5.74
N SER A 389 4.64 -14.90 -6.86
CA SER A 389 5.29 -15.60 -7.97
C SER A 389 5.63 -14.61 -9.07
N LYS A 390 6.70 -14.88 -9.82
CA LYS A 390 7.05 -14.15 -11.04
C LYS A 390 5.85 -14.08 -12.00
N ARG A 391 5.68 -12.96 -12.69
CA ARG A 391 4.62 -12.78 -13.69
C ARG A 391 5.21 -12.96 -15.08
N SER A 392 4.73 -13.97 -15.79
CA SER A 392 5.19 -14.25 -17.15
C SER A 392 4.45 -13.35 -18.15
N VAL A 393 5.21 -12.73 -19.04
CA VAL A 393 4.75 -12.04 -20.24
C VAL A 393 5.07 -12.95 -21.43
N SER A 394 4.09 -13.23 -22.30
CA SER A 394 4.28 -14.18 -23.41
C SER A 394 5.12 -13.64 -24.57
N GLY A 395 5.35 -12.34 -24.61
CA GLY A 395 5.99 -11.58 -25.66
C GLY A 395 5.55 -10.12 -25.60
N LEU A 396 6.41 -9.20 -26.05
CA LEU A 396 6.10 -7.78 -26.10
C LEU A 396 6.68 -7.17 -27.39
N ASP A 397 5.79 -6.84 -28.33
CA ASP A 397 6.18 -6.25 -29.62
C ASP A 397 6.92 -4.93 -29.43
N ALA A 398 7.79 -4.58 -30.37
CA ALA A 398 8.51 -3.31 -30.36
C ALA A 398 7.57 -2.09 -30.29
N GLY A 399 7.85 -1.16 -29.39
CA GLY A 399 7.05 0.05 -29.14
C GLY A 399 5.74 -0.18 -28.38
N ASN A 400 5.46 -1.40 -27.92
CA ASN A 400 4.27 -1.69 -27.10
C ASN A 400 4.60 -1.78 -25.61
N SER A 401 3.58 -1.61 -24.78
CA SER A 401 3.65 -1.79 -23.33
C SER A 401 2.61 -2.79 -22.81
N THR A 402 2.91 -3.37 -21.66
CA THR A 402 2.02 -4.27 -20.92
C THR A 402 2.11 -4.00 -19.42
N THR A 403 1.02 -4.23 -18.70
CA THR A 403 0.98 -4.11 -17.25
C THR A 403 0.79 -5.49 -16.63
N VAL A 404 1.62 -5.81 -15.64
CA VAL A 404 1.50 -7.03 -14.83
C VAL A 404 1.13 -6.68 -13.40
N HIS A 405 0.35 -7.56 -12.78
CA HIS A 405 -0.31 -7.29 -11.51
C HIS A 405 0.13 -8.24 -10.40
N PHE A 406 0.39 -7.70 -9.21
CA PHE A 406 0.81 -8.44 -8.03
C PHE A 406 -0.14 -8.17 -6.86
N GLU A 407 -0.53 -9.22 -6.13
CA GLU A 407 -1.32 -9.08 -4.91
C GLU A 407 -0.42 -8.71 -3.73
N TRP A 408 -0.86 -7.75 -2.90
CA TRP A 408 -0.10 -7.26 -1.77
C TRP A 408 -0.99 -6.97 -0.55
N THR A 409 -0.68 -7.60 0.58
CA THR A 409 -1.37 -7.37 1.87
C THR A 409 -0.35 -6.90 2.91
N PRO A 410 -0.07 -5.59 3.00
CA PRO A 410 0.80 -5.06 4.03
C PRO A 410 0.14 -5.22 5.40
N ILE A 411 0.91 -5.65 6.40
CA ILE A 411 0.41 -5.82 7.76
C ILE A 411 0.65 -4.54 8.55
N GLY A 412 -0.41 -4.05 9.19
CA GLY A 412 -0.39 -2.89 10.07
C GLY A 412 -1.32 -3.05 11.27
N CYS A 413 -1.34 -2.04 12.13
CA CYS A 413 -2.20 -1.96 13.30
C CYS A 413 -2.99 -0.66 13.27
N ASP A 414 -4.07 -0.62 14.04
CA ASP A 414 -4.96 0.53 14.14
C ASP A 414 -4.17 1.78 14.59
N CYS A 415 -4.51 2.90 13.97
CA CYS A 415 -3.95 4.16 14.38
C CYS A 415 -4.39 4.57 15.80
N ALA A 416 -5.52 4.11 16.34
CA ALA A 416 -5.87 4.34 17.76
C ALA A 416 -4.88 3.65 18.72
N ASP A 417 -4.26 2.55 18.30
CA ASP A 417 -3.15 1.87 19.00
C ASP A 417 -1.79 2.58 18.84
N GLY A 418 -1.77 3.78 18.23
CA GLY A 418 -0.58 4.60 18.05
C GLY A 418 0.24 4.25 16.80
N CYS A 419 -0.34 3.49 15.87
CA CYS A 419 0.30 3.13 14.62
C CYS A 419 0.22 4.28 13.60
N SER A 420 1.23 4.37 12.74
CA SER A 420 1.33 5.38 11.69
C SER A 420 1.38 4.71 10.31
N PRO A 421 1.03 5.43 9.24
CA PRO A 421 1.29 4.96 7.88
C PRO A 421 2.76 4.53 7.71
N LYS A 422 3.01 3.51 6.89
CA LYS A 422 4.34 2.94 6.69
C LYS A 422 4.70 2.94 5.22
N ALA A 423 5.88 3.49 4.91
CA ALA A 423 6.46 3.45 3.59
C ALA A 423 7.13 2.10 3.30
N TYR A 424 7.00 1.64 2.06
CA TYR A 424 7.57 0.42 1.51
C TYR A 424 8.34 0.78 0.25
N THR A 425 9.51 0.18 0.08
CA THR A 425 10.30 0.32 -1.16
C THR A 425 9.92 -0.81 -2.09
N LEU A 426 9.23 -0.48 -3.18
CA LEU A 426 8.82 -1.40 -4.23
C LEU A 426 9.86 -1.37 -5.35
N LYS A 427 10.35 -2.53 -5.78
CA LYS A 427 11.25 -2.66 -6.92
C LYS A 427 10.70 -3.70 -7.89
N ALA A 428 10.38 -3.28 -9.11
CA ALA A 428 9.99 -4.17 -10.18
C ALA A 428 11.15 -4.33 -11.17
N ILE A 429 11.34 -5.54 -11.68
CA ILE A 429 12.41 -5.89 -12.62
C ILE A 429 11.79 -6.67 -13.78
N ALA A 430 11.85 -6.11 -14.98
CA ALA A 430 11.56 -6.82 -16.23
C ALA A 430 12.71 -7.78 -16.55
N ASP A 431 12.38 -8.85 -17.26
CA ASP A 431 13.30 -9.96 -17.55
C ASP A 431 14.19 -10.38 -16.35
N CYS A 432 13.58 -10.57 -15.19
CA CYS A 432 14.31 -10.86 -13.96
C CYS A 432 14.98 -12.26 -13.92
N ASP A 433 14.91 -13.02 -15.01
CA ASP A 433 15.62 -14.27 -15.23
C ASP A 433 16.84 -14.13 -16.16
N ASP A 434 17.05 -12.95 -16.77
CA ASP A 434 18.14 -12.68 -17.72
C ASP A 434 18.05 -13.62 -18.94
N ASP A 435 16.83 -13.82 -19.45
CA ASP A 435 16.50 -14.76 -20.54
C ASP A 435 16.49 -14.06 -21.92
N ILE A 436 16.30 -12.75 -21.96
CA ILE A 436 16.30 -11.89 -23.16
C ILE A 436 17.59 -11.07 -23.16
N ILE A 437 18.25 -10.99 -24.33
CA ILE A 437 19.44 -10.13 -24.48
C ILE A 437 18.97 -8.77 -24.98
N GLU A 438 19.26 -7.72 -24.22
CA GLU A 438 18.72 -6.39 -24.43
C GLU A 438 19.78 -5.39 -24.90
N SER A 439 19.31 -4.26 -25.39
CA SER A 439 20.16 -3.16 -25.86
C SER A 439 20.75 -2.39 -24.69
N ASN A 440 19.98 -2.28 -23.60
CA ASN A 440 20.39 -1.75 -22.32
C ASN A 440 19.85 -2.65 -21.20
N GLU A 441 20.75 -3.23 -20.41
CA GLU A 441 20.33 -4.10 -19.29
C GLU A 441 20.05 -3.32 -18.00
N ASN A 442 20.29 -2.00 -17.99
CA ASN A 442 20.25 -1.19 -16.75
C ASN A 442 18.93 -0.43 -16.55
N ASN A 443 18.04 -0.40 -17.54
CA ASN A 443 16.69 0.22 -17.47
C ASN A 443 15.57 -0.81 -17.22
N ASN A 444 15.93 -2.08 -17.04
CA ASN A 444 15.01 -3.16 -16.71
C ASN A 444 14.42 -3.10 -15.30
N GLU A 445 14.87 -2.15 -14.47
CA GLU A 445 14.38 -2.02 -13.11
C GLU A 445 13.92 -0.61 -12.77
N LEU A 446 12.83 -0.53 -11.99
CA LEU A 446 12.38 0.70 -11.38
C LEU A 446 12.18 0.46 -9.89
N THR A 447 12.56 1.46 -9.09
CA THR A 447 12.30 1.47 -7.64
C THR A 447 11.43 2.67 -7.29
N ARG A 448 10.37 2.44 -6.51
CA ARG A 448 9.43 3.44 -6.01
C ARG A 448 9.19 3.27 -4.52
N GLN A 449 8.83 4.35 -3.85
CA GLN A 449 8.35 4.29 -2.46
C GLN A 449 6.85 4.51 -2.43
N GLU A 450 6.14 3.56 -1.84
CA GLU A 450 4.69 3.62 -1.65
C GLU A 450 4.34 3.54 -0.17
N THR A 451 3.28 4.22 0.25
CA THR A 451 2.84 4.24 1.65
C THR A 451 1.54 3.49 1.82
N ALA A 452 1.50 2.56 2.77
CA ALA A 452 0.26 1.92 3.18
C ALA A 452 -0.32 2.60 4.43
N TYR A 453 -1.64 2.66 4.50
CA TYR A 453 -2.42 3.39 5.50
C TYR A 453 -3.39 2.45 6.21
N TRP A 454 -3.86 2.84 7.40
CA TRP A 454 -4.98 2.17 8.05
C TRP A 454 -6.30 2.71 7.51
N ASN A 455 -7.33 1.87 7.42
CA ASN A 455 -8.67 2.32 7.12
C ASN A 455 -9.66 1.74 8.13
N GLY A 456 -10.04 2.53 9.13
CA GLY A 456 -10.95 2.10 10.21
C GLY A 456 -12.41 2.00 9.78
N TYR A 457 -12.69 1.93 8.48
CA TYR A 457 -14.00 1.53 7.97
C TYR A 457 -14.07 0.02 7.64
N ALA A 458 -12.94 -0.68 7.75
CA ALA A 458 -12.73 -2.04 7.25
C ALA A 458 -13.01 -3.13 8.29
N ALA A 459 -14.03 -2.93 9.14
CA ALA A 459 -14.49 -3.92 10.13
C ALA A 459 -13.37 -4.43 11.04
N ASP A 460 -12.58 -3.50 11.56
CA ASP A 460 -11.38 -3.75 12.32
C ASP A 460 -11.60 -3.93 13.83
N GLU A 461 -12.80 -3.62 14.33
CA GLU A 461 -13.15 -3.65 15.75
C GLU A 461 -14.34 -4.60 16.05
N PRO A 462 -14.21 -5.92 15.80
CA PRO A 462 -15.30 -6.88 15.93
C PRO A 462 -15.90 -6.94 17.34
N LEU A 463 -17.22 -7.06 17.43
CA LEU A 463 -17.95 -7.04 18.70
C LEU A 463 -17.55 -8.20 19.63
N GLU A 464 -17.11 -7.85 20.82
CA GLU A 464 -16.59 -8.78 21.81
C GLU A 464 -17.69 -9.39 22.67
N ASN A 465 -17.53 -10.65 23.07
CA ASN A 465 -18.45 -11.27 24.03
C ASN A 465 -18.22 -10.70 25.44
N PHE A 466 -19.26 -10.09 26.01
CA PHE A 466 -19.25 -9.59 27.39
C PHE A 466 -19.67 -10.67 28.38
N VAL A 467 -20.81 -11.34 28.13
CA VAL A 467 -21.32 -12.39 29.02
C VAL A 467 -22.05 -13.49 28.25
N HIS A 468 -21.99 -14.70 28.80
CA HIS A 468 -22.71 -15.89 28.36
C HIS A 468 -23.24 -16.65 29.58
N GLY A 469 -24.49 -17.10 29.55
CA GLY A 469 -25.07 -17.86 30.66
C GLY A 469 -26.42 -18.51 30.34
N LYS A 470 -27.01 -19.14 31.35
CA LYS A 470 -28.36 -19.73 31.30
C LYS A 470 -29.22 -19.24 32.45
N LEU A 471 -30.49 -18.92 32.18
CA LEU A 471 -31.49 -18.61 33.19
C LEU A 471 -32.91 -18.80 32.62
N ARG A 472 -33.92 -18.79 33.49
CA ARG A 472 -35.32 -18.61 33.07
C ARG A 472 -35.63 -17.13 33.05
N GLY A 473 -36.00 -16.57 31.91
CA GLY A 473 -36.18 -15.13 31.80
C GLY A 473 -36.12 -14.58 30.38
N GLY A 474 -35.68 -13.33 30.25
CA GLY A 474 -35.63 -12.62 28.98
C GLY A 474 -34.74 -11.38 29.00
N LEU A 475 -34.70 -10.69 27.86
CA LEU A 475 -33.93 -9.48 27.60
C LEU A 475 -34.84 -8.32 27.21
N LEU A 476 -34.52 -7.14 27.72
CA LEU A 476 -35.16 -5.87 27.37
C LEU A 476 -34.07 -4.88 26.92
N PHE A 477 -34.25 -4.25 25.78
CA PHE A 477 -33.43 -3.12 25.33
C PHE A 477 -34.32 -1.89 25.11
N THR A 478 -33.92 -0.72 25.61
CA THR A 478 -34.66 0.53 25.37
C THR A 478 -33.76 1.76 25.31
N THR A 479 -34.04 2.72 24.42
CA THR A 479 -33.42 4.06 24.45
C THR A 479 -34.22 5.10 25.24
N GLY A 480 -35.36 4.70 25.81
CA GLY A 480 -36.30 5.64 26.42
C GLY A 480 -36.73 6.73 25.43
N ASP A 481 -36.96 7.94 25.94
CA ASP A 481 -37.26 9.13 25.12
C ASP A 481 -36.02 9.97 24.76
N SER A 482 -34.81 9.44 24.98
CA SER A 482 -33.58 10.16 24.70
C SER A 482 -33.35 10.35 23.20
N VAL A 483 -32.86 11.53 22.81
CA VAL A 483 -32.72 11.93 21.40
C VAL A 483 -31.28 12.28 21.05
N TYR A 484 -30.89 12.04 19.80
CA TYR A 484 -29.58 12.37 19.27
C TYR A 484 -29.30 13.88 19.25
N GLY A 485 -28.04 14.27 19.49
CA GLY A 485 -27.55 15.55 19.03
C GLY A 485 -26.36 16.10 19.79
N ARG A 486 -25.87 17.25 19.30
CA ARG A 486 -24.64 17.90 19.77
C ARG A 486 -24.72 18.36 21.23
N LEU A 487 -23.61 18.20 21.94
CA LEU A 487 -23.30 18.77 23.25
C LEU A 487 -21.96 19.50 23.21
N GLY A 488 -21.97 20.81 23.45
CA GLY A 488 -20.79 21.64 23.68
C GLY A 488 -20.29 21.59 25.13
N PRO A 489 -19.20 22.30 25.45
CA PRO A 489 -18.58 22.30 26.78
C PRO A 489 -19.57 22.67 27.88
N GLY A 490 -19.77 21.75 28.84
CA GLY A 490 -20.67 21.95 29.98
C GLY A 490 -22.16 21.69 29.70
N GLU A 491 -22.56 21.50 28.44
CA GLU A 491 -23.93 21.16 28.07
C GLU A 491 -24.27 19.72 28.46
N SER A 492 -25.54 19.49 28.80
CA SER A 492 -26.04 18.17 29.18
C SER A 492 -27.42 17.90 28.56
N ARG A 493 -27.71 16.62 28.36
CA ARG A 493 -29.00 16.13 27.89
C ARG A 493 -29.48 15.02 28.81
N THR A 494 -30.78 15.05 29.13
CA THR A 494 -31.43 14.06 29.98
C THR A 494 -32.53 13.36 29.18
N GLY A 495 -32.57 12.03 29.24
CA GLY A 495 -33.69 11.22 28.76
C GLY A 495 -34.34 10.44 29.89
N THR A 496 -35.62 10.14 29.73
CA THR A 496 -36.48 9.37 30.62
C THR A 496 -36.67 7.95 30.10
N TYR A 497 -36.55 6.97 30.98
CA TYR A 497 -36.61 5.55 30.68
C TYR A 497 -37.67 4.92 31.57
N ASN A 498 -38.78 4.51 30.96
CA ASN A 498 -39.88 3.83 31.65
C ASN A 498 -39.69 2.32 31.50
N ILE A 499 -39.08 1.70 32.50
CA ILE A 499 -38.74 0.28 32.50
C ILE A 499 -39.93 -0.51 33.05
N SER A 500 -40.42 -1.48 32.27
CA SER A 500 -41.52 -2.37 32.62
C SER A 500 -41.05 -3.82 32.53
N LEU A 501 -40.93 -4.48 33.68
CA LEU A 501 -40.54 -5.88 33.80
C LEU A 501 -41.76 -6.76 34.18
N PRO A 502 -41.76 -8.06 33.85
CA PRO A 502 -42.80 -8.98 34.31
C PRO A 502 -42.93 -8.98 35.84
N GLN A 503 -44.14 -9.28 36.32
CA GLN A 503 -44.39 -9.31 37.76
C GLN A 503 -43.57 -10.40 38.43
N GLY A 504 -42.78 -10.02 39.44
CA GLY A 504 -41.90 -10.95 40.16
C GLY A 504 -40.58 -11.24 39.44
N ALA A 505 -40.29 -10.56 38.33
CA ALA A 505 -39.00 -10.67 37.68
C ALA A 505 -37.90 -10.01 38.52
N GLU A 506 -36.72 -10.63 38.52
CA GLU A 506 -35.51 -10.12 39.19
C GLU A 506 -34.50 -9.68 38.14
N VAL A 507 -33.89 -8.51 38.30
CA VAL A 507 -32.84 -8.04 37.38
C VAL A 507 -31.55 -8.82 37.65
N GLU A 508 -31.07 -9.58 36.65
CA GLU A 508 -29.79 -10.27 36.72
C GLU A 508 -28.64 -9.35 36.32
N LEU A 509 -28.85 -8.53 35.30
CA LEU A 509 -27.86 -7.62 34.74
C LEU A 509 -28.56 -6.42 34.09
N ALA A 510 -28.03 -5.22 34.29
CA ALA A 510 -28.41 -4.04 33.52
C ALA A 510 -27.17 -3.27 33.03
N ARG A 511 -27.10 -3.03 31.71
CA ARG A 511 -26.00 -2.34 31.02
C ARG A 511 -26.52 -1.08 30.34
N LEU A 512 -25.89 0.06 30.61
CA LEU A 512 -26.16 1.32 29.90
C LEU A 512 -25.07 1.53 28.85
N ASN A 513 -25.46 1.69 27.59
CA ASN A 513 -24.60 1.96 26.45
C ASN A 513 -24.79 3.40 26.01
N VAL A 514 -23.71 4.20 26.02
CA VAL A 514 -23.72 5.60 25.60
C VAL A 514 -22.93 5.72 24.31
N TYR A 515 -23.66 5.74 23.20
CA TYR A 515 -23.09 5.85 21.86
C TYR A 515 -22.79 7.31 21.53
N TYR A 516 -21.67 7.57 20.86
CA TYR A 516 -21.29 8.91 20.47
C TYR A 516 -20.57 8.96 19.10
N THR A 517 -20.59 10.13 18.49
CA THR A 517 -19.88 10.47 17.24
C THR A 517 -19.58 11.97 17.21
N TRP A 518 -19.05 12.48 16.09
CA TRP A 518 -18.79 13.89 15.81
C TRP A 518 -18.01 14.60 16.94
N VAL A 519 -16.97 13.93 17.43
CA VAL A 519 -16.12 14.45 18.52
C VAL A 519 -15.15 15.50 18.01
N TYR A 520 -15.24 16.71 18.55
CA TYR A 520 -14.35 17.82 18.26
C TYR A 520 -13.59 18.26 19.52
N PRO A 521 -12.33 18.73 19.40
CA PRO A 521 -11.53 18.81 18.17
C PRO A 521 -11.20 17.44 17.56
N GLN A 522 -10.98 17.40 16.23
CA GLN A 522 -10.71 16.18 15.48
C GLN A 522 -9.52 15.40 16.07
N GLY A 523 -9.59 14.06 16.05
CA GLY A 523 -8.55 13.19 16.60
C GLY A 523 -8.42 13.18 18.12
N SER A 524 -9.32 13.82 18.87
CA SER A 524 -9.37 13.75 20.34
C SER A 524 -10.52 12.88 20.84
N PRO A 525 -10.30 12.00 21.83
CA PRO A 525 -11.39 11.19 22.41
C PRO A 525 -12.38 12.08 23.17
N PRO A 526 -13.66 11.67 23.32
CA PRO A 526 -14.65 12.49 24.00
C PRO A 526 -14.38 12.55 25.50
N GLN A 527 -14.89 13.61 26.14
CA GLN A 527 -14.95 13.70 27.60
C GLN A 527 -16.41 13.89 28.03
N MET A 528 -16.95 12.86 28.69
CA MET A 528 -18.35 12.82 29.13
C MET A 528 -18.47 12.43 30.61
N GLU A 529 -19.43 13.03 31.30
CA GLU A 529 -19.95 12.61 32.61
C GLU A 529 -21.36 12.07 32.41
N VAL A 530 -21.63 10.86 32.92
CA VAL A 530 -22.95 10.22 32.80
C VAL A 530 -23.53 10.01 34.19
N LYS A 531 -24.82 10.32 34.36
CA LYS A 531 -25.56 10.15 35.61
C LYS A 531 -26.82 9.33 35.39
N ILE A 532 -27.18 8.55 36.39
CA ILE A 532 -28.51 7.93 36.51
C ILE A 532 -29.23 8.52 37.70
N LYS A 533 -30.50 8.85 37.53
CA LYS A 533 -31.42 9.16 38.62
C LYS A 533 -32.49 8.08 38.69
N ASN A 534 -32.67 7.52 39.88
CA ASN A 534 -33.73 6.59 40.22
C ASN A 534 -34.52 7.14 41.41
N GLN A 535 -35.33 6.30 42.05
CA GLN A 535 -36.14 6.71 43.21
C GLN A 535 -35.30 7.08 44.45
N THR A 536 -34.08 6.56 44.58
CA THR A 536 -33.23 6.74 45.77
C THR A 536 -32.28 7.93 45.66
N GLY A 537 -31.97 8.40 44.45
CA GLY A 537 -31.15 9.58 44.24
C GLY A 537 -30.58 9.70 42.82
N THR A 538 -29.62 10.61 42.66
CA THR A 538 -28.83 10.78 41.44
C THR A 538 -27.39 10.34 41.68
N TYR A 539 -26.88 9.50 40.80
CA TYR A 539 -25.57 8.87 40.92
C TYR A 539 -24.74 9.19 39.68
N VAL A 540 -23.46 9.54 39.88
CA VAL A 540 -22.48 9.66 38.80
C VAL A 540 -21.93 8.27 38.51
N LEU A 541 -21.99 7.86 37.25
CA LEU A 541 -21.59 6.53 36.83
C LEU A 541 -20.09 6.50 36.48
N SER A 542 -19.44 5.40 36.85
CA SER A 542 -18.10 5.08 36.39
C SER A 542 -18.20 4.20 35.15
N VAL A 543 -17.46 4.55 34.10
CA VAL A 543 -17.38 3.76 32.87
C VAL A 543 -16.82 2.38 33.22
N ASP A 544 -17.52 1.33 32.78
CA ASP A 544 -17.05 -0.05 32.91
C ASP A 544 -16.12 -0.40 31.76
N LYS A 545 -16.54 -0.10 30.52
CA LYS A 545 -15.71 -0.32 29.32
C LYS A 545 -15.95 0.75 28.25
N LYS A 546 -14.91 1.05 27.48
CA LYS A 546 -14.95 1.95 26.33
C LYS A 546 -14.64 1.15 25.08
N TYR A 547 -15.47 1.33 24.07
CA TYR A 547 -15.22 0.90 22.70
C TYR A 547 -15.16 2.18 21.89
N ASP A 548 -13.97 2.55 21.45
CA ASP A 548 -13.70 3.81 20.76
C ASP A 548 -13.08 3.45 19.41
N ASP A 549 -13.58 4.06 18.34
CA ASP A 549 -13.17 3.72 16.97
C ASP A 549 -13.12 4.99 16.10
N ARG A 550 -12.38 4.95 14.99
CA ARG A 550 -12.14 6.08 14.11
C ARG A 550 -11.63 5.66 12.73
N LYS A 551 -11.98 6.49 11.74
CA LYS A 551 -11.55 6.35 10.35
C LYS A 551 -10.02 6.32 10.14
N CYS A 552 -9.24 7.10 10.90
CA CYS A 552 -7.76 7.18 10.86
C CYS A 552 -7.08 8.00 9.74
N TRP A 553 -7.80 8.63 8.82
CA TRP A 553 -7.17 9.36 7.70
C TRP A 553 -8.05 10.46 7.11
N GLY A 554 -7.39 11.42 6.46
CA GLY A 554 -8.03 12.51 5.72
C GLY A 554 -8.87 13.47 6.59
N GLY A 555 -9.86 14.09 5.95
CA GLY A 555 -10.86 14.91 6.64
C GLY A 555 -11.88 14.02 7.36
N PHE A 556 -12.50 14.57 8.42
CA PHE A 556 -13.52 13.89 9.23
C PHE A 556 -13.02 12.63 9.96
N ASP A 557 -11.73 12.55 10.29
CA ASP A 557 -11.17 11.57 11.24
C ASP A 557 -11.64 11.87 12.68
N LEU A 558 -12.91 11.56 12.94
CA LEU A 558 -13.61 11.82 14.19
C LEU A 558 -13.83 10.50 14.93
N TYR A 559 -13.79 10.56 16.27
CA TYR A 559 -14.11 9.38 17.08
C TYR A 559 -15.60 9.06 17.05
N TRP A 560 -15.87 7.77 16.94
CA TRP A 560 -17.13 7.10 17.21
C TRP A 560 -16.93 6.16 18.39
N GLY A 561 -18.00 5.77 19.06
CA GLY A 561 -17.84 4.76 20.10
C GLY A 561 -19.06 4.49 20.95
N ASN A 562 -18.88 3.53 21.84
CA ASN A 562 -19.84 3.06 22.82
C ASN A 562 -19.18 2.99 24.21
N TRP A 563 -19.57 3.88 25.12
CA TRP A 563 -19.15 3.81 26.52
C TRP A 563 -20.20 3.06 27.33
N VAL A 564 -19.79 1.94 27.92
CA VAL A 564 -20.69 1.03 28.63
C VAL A 564 -20.51 1.17 30.14
N TYR A 565 -21.63 1.13 30.85
CA TYR A 565 -21.71 1.27 32.31
C TYR A 565 -22.53 0.11 32.90
N ASP A 566 -22.04 -0.50 33.98
CA ASP A 566 -22.84 -1.40 34.79
C ASP A 566 -23.80 -0.58 35.67
N VAL A 567 -25.09 -0.71 35.38
CA VAL A 567 -26.17 -0.02 36.10
C VAL A 567 -27.07 -0.98 36.86
N THR A 568 -26.66 -2.23 37.01
CA THR A 568 -27.43 -3.29 37.69
C THR A 568 -27.89 -2.84 39.06
N GLN A 569 -26.98 -2.30 39.89
CA GLN A 569 -27.32 -1.85 41.25
C GLN A 569 -28.34 -0.69 41.32
N TYR A 570 -28.55 0.04 40.23
CA TYR A 570 -29.44 1.20 40.18
C TYR A 570 -30.82 0.87 39.62
N ILE A 571 -30.92 -0.18 38.81
CA ILE A 571 -32.14 -0.66 38.15
C ILE A 571 -32.43 -2.07 38.68
N GLN A 572 -33.31 -2.16 39.67
CA GLN A 572 -33.65 -3.42 40.34
C GLN A 572 -35.11 -3.83 40.14
N GLU A 573 -35.95 -2.91 39.68
CA GLU A 573 -37.39 -3.11 39.52
C GLU A 573 -37.95 -2.23 38.40
N SER A 574 -39.21 -2.46 38.04
CA SER A 574 -39.96 -1.58 37.14
C SER A 574 -40.04 -0.17 37.71
N GLY A 575 -39.94 0.84 36.85
CA GLY A 575 -39.99 2.23 37.29
C GLY A 575 -39.51 3.22 36.24
N THR A 576 -39.46 4.49 36.63
CA THR A 576 -38.95 5.58 35.80
C THR A 576 -37.55 5.96 36.25
N TYR A 577 -36.64 6.02 35.28
CA TYR A 577 -35.24 6.37 35.46
C TYR A 577 -34.88 7.54 34.53
N GLU A 578 -33.96 8.39 34.94
CA GLU A 578 -33.43 9.46 34.07
C GLU A 578 -31.93 9.26 33.85
N ILE A 579 -31.49 9.30 32.59
CA ILE A 579 -30.07 9.25 32.23
C ILE A 579 -29.66 10.62 31.73
N THR A 580 -28.63 11.20 32.34
CA THR A 580 -28.04 12.48 31.93
C THR A 580 -26.64 12.26 31.38
N VAL A 581 -26.42 12.67 30.13
CA VAL A 581 -25.08 12.74 29.51
C VAL A 581 -24.65 14.20 29.46
N LYS A 582 -23.45 14.50 29.96
CA LYS A 582 -22.85 15.85 29.97
C LYS A 582 -21.50 15.84 29.28
N CYS A 583 -21.27 16.79 28.37
CA CYS A 583 -19.95 17.04 27.80
C CYS A 583 -19.08 17.79 28.82
N THR A 584 -17.97 17.19 29.23
CA THR A 584 -17.02 17.75 30.20
C THR A 584 -15.74 18.29 29.55
N GLN A 585 -15.69 18.28 28.21
CA GLN A 585 -14.58 18.85 27.45
C GLN A 585 -14.39 20.33 27.76
N SER A 586 -13.14 20.80 27.71
CA SER A 586 -12.80 22.22 27.84
C SER A 586 -13.15 23.04 26.59
N SER A 587 -13.21 22.39 25.43
CA SER A 587 -13.55 22.99 24.12
C SER A 587 -14.08 21.91 23.17
N GLY A 588 -14.69 22.32 22.04
CA GLY A 588 -15.20 21.39 21.03
C GLY A 588 -16.62 20.89 21.29
N SER A 589 -16.90 19.62 20.96
CA SER A 589 -18.22 19.00 21.20
C SER A 589 -18.19 17.48 21.06
N VAL A 590 -19.27 16.83 21.49
CA VAL A 590 -19.59 15.42 21.22
C VAL A 590 -21.06 15.32 20.84
N CYS A 591 -21.43 14.39 19.94
CA CYS A 591 -22.82 14.13 19.57
C CYS A 591 -23.23 12.73 20.05
N PRO A 592 -23.77 12.60 21.27
CA PRO A 592 -24.35 11.33 21.71
C PRO A 592 -25.64 11.01 20.95
N ALA A 593 -25.82 9.72 20.63
CA ALA A 593 -27.13 9.15 20.32
C ALA A 593 -27.96 8.97 21.60
N GLY A 594 -29.21 8.55 21.47
CA GLY A 594 -30.04 8.15 22.62
C GLY A 594 -29.39 6.96 23.34
N PRO A 595 -28.94 7.08 24.61
CA PRO A 595 -28.32 5.96 25.30
C PRO A 595 -29.24 4.73 25.39
N GLY A 596 -28.70 3.53 25.23
CA GLY A 596 -29.45 2.29 25.29
C GLY A 596 -29.29 1.58 26.64
N ILE A 597 -30.38 1.18 27.28
CA ILE A 597 -30.36 0.30 28.46
C ILE A 597 -30.72 -1.11 28.03
N LEU A 598 -29.81 -2.06 28.27
CA LEU A 598 -30.03 -3.49 28.16
C LEU A 598 -30.27 -4.08 29.56
N ILE A 599 -31.32 -4.88 29.73
CA ILE A 599 -31.66 -5.56 30.97
C ILE A 599 -31.87 -7.05 30.68
N LEU A 600 -31.12 -7.90 31.37
CA LEU A 600 -31.37 -9.32 31.46
C LEU A 600 -32.08 -9.57 32.79
N TYR A 601 -33.25 -10.21 32.75
CA TYR A 601 -34.04 -10.47 33.95
C TYR A 601 -34.38 -11.96 34.07
N LYS A 602 -34.48 -12.42 35.31
CA LYS A 602 -35.00 -13.74 35.70
C LYS A 602 -36.51 -13.67 35.89
N ASP A 603 -37.21 -14.65 35.37
CA ASP A 603 -38.65 -14.85 35.56
C ASP A 603 -38.94 -16.34 35.42
N GLU A 604 -39.36 -16.98 36.52
CA GLU A 604 -39.63 -18.42 36.57
C GLU A 604 -40.78 -18.85 35.65
N THR A 605 -41.63 -17.91 35.20
CA THR A 605 -42.71 -18.19 34.24
C THR A 605 -42.24 -18.20 32.79
N LYS A 606 -40.99 -17.79 32.53
CA LYS A 606 -40.38 -17.75 31.20
C LYS A 606 -39.60 -19.04 30.88
N PRO A 607 -39.36 -19.34 29.59
CA PRO A 607 -38.57 -20.51 29.20
C PRO A 607 -37.13 -20.42 29.72
N MET A 608 -36.48 -21.58 29.84
CA MET A 608 -35.04 -21.64 30.03
C MET A 608 -34.35 -21.15 28.76
N ILE A 609 -33.55 -20.09 28.90
CA ILE A 609 -32.76 -19.51 27.81
C ILE A 609 -31.26 -19.73 28.07
N GLU A 610 -30.49 -19.82 27.00
CA GLU A 610 -29.06 -19.55 26.99
C GLU A 610 -28.80 -18.30 26.17
N TYR A 611 -28.06 -17.35 26.73
CA TYR A 611 -27.86 -16.03 26.16
C TYR A 611 -26.39 -15.73 25.98
N TRP A 612 -26.06 -15.03 24.89
CA TRP A 612 -24.79 -14.36 24.67
C TRP A 612 -25.06 -12.88 24.44
N ILE A 613 -24.29 -12.02 25.11
CA ILE A 613 -24.34 -10.58 24.94
C ILE A 613 -22.95 -10.13 24.48
N ASN A 614 -22.90 -9.54 23.29
CA ASN A 614 -21.70 -8.92 22.74
C ASN A 614 -21.86 -7.40 22.75
N GLU A 615 -20.74 -6.71 22.97
CA GLU A 615 -20.62 -5.25 23.05
C GLU A 615 -19.40 -4.81 22.25
N GLY A 616 -19.47 -3.65 21.61
CA GLY A 616 -18.39 -3.07 20.83
C GLY A 616 -18.75 -1.71 20.23
N ALA A 617 -17.91 -1.25 19.32
CA ALA A 617 -18.15 -0.12 18.42
C ALA A 617 -17.20 -0.30 17.23
N ASP A 618 -17.76 -0.47 16.04
CA ASP A 618 -16.99 -0.66 14.80
C ASP A 618 -17.63 0.25 13.73
N VAL A 619 -16.95 1.30 13.29
CA VAL A 619 -17.47 2.26 12.33
C VAL A 619 -17.29 1.71 10.92
N LEU A 620 -18.38 1.58 10.18
CA LEU A 620 -18.36 0.99 8.83
C LEU A 620 -18.90 2.02 7.82
N GLU A 621 -18.20 2.19 6.70
CA GLU A 621 -18.63 3.06 5.60
C GLU A 621 -18.08 2.61 4.23
N VAL A 622 -18.98 2.37 3.28
CA VAL A 622 -18.67 1.93 1.91
C VAL A 622 -19.13 2.93 0.85
N LYS A 623 -20.04 3.85 1.19
CA LYS A 623 -20.66 4.77 0.21
C LYS A 623 -19.67 5.54 -0.67
N ASN A 624 -18.56 6.00 -0.09
CA ASN A 624 -17.56 6.78 -0.82
C ASN A 624 -16.59 5.91 -1.64
N GLY A 625 -16.76 4.59 -1.62
CA GLY A 625 -15.98 3.66 -2.44
C GLY A 625 -14.60 3.32 -1.90
N TYR A 626 -14.26 3.71 -0.67
CA TYR A 626 -12.90 3.55 -0.14
C TYR A 626 -12.46 2.09 0.06
N ILE A 627 -13.42 1.20 0.28
CA ILE A 627 -13.27 -0.24 0.49
C ILE A 627 -14.44 -0.96 -0.19
N HIS A 628 -14.35 -2.27 -0.33
CA HIS A 628 -15.45 -3.08 -0.81
C HIS A 628 -16.48 -3.42 0.29
N PRO A 629 -17.75 -3.69 -0.08
CA PRO A 629 -18.78 -4.07 0.88
C PRO A 629 -18.43 -5.29 1.76
N TRP A 630 -17.70 -6.27 1.21
CA TRP A 630 -17.30 -7.46 1.97
C TRP A 630 -16.15 -7.21 2.95
N GLU A 631 -15.48 -6.07 2.85
CA GLU A 631 -14.42 -5.63 3.77
C GLU A 631 -15.02 -4.82 4.93
N ALA A 632 -16.24 -4.31 4.78
CA ALA A 632 -16.96 -3.58 5.81
C ALA A 632 -18.00 -4.47 6.52
N ILE A 633 -17.62 -5.70 6.91
CA ILE A 633 -18.50 -6.64 7.65
C ILE A 633 -17.88 -6.97 9.02
N THR A 634 -18.39 -6.30 10.07
CA THR A 634 -17.97 -6.59 11.44
C THR A 634 -18.63 -7.84 11.99
N ASN A 635 -17.90 -8.60 12.81
CA ASN A 635 -18.38 -9.87 13.34
C ASN A 635 -18.63 -9.83 14.85
N ALA A 636 -19.77 -10.37 15.27
CA ALA A 636 -20.08 -10.66 16.66
C ALA A 636 -20.05 -12.17 16.89
N SER A 637 -19.00 -12.67 17.55
CA SER A 637 -18.82 -14.10 17.82
C SER A 637 -19.53 -14.55 19.11
N PHE A 638 -20.41 -15.54 19.01
CA PHE A 638 -21.08 -16.21 20.12
C PHE A 638 -20.37 -17.53 20.45
N LYS A 639 -19.27 -17.42 21.20
CA LYS A 639 -18.37 -18.55 21.52
C LYS A 639 -19.05 -19.56 22.43
N GLY A 640 -18.83 -20.85 22.18
CA GLY A 640 -19.40 -21.94 22.96
C GLY A 640 -20.31 -22.86 22.14
N CYS A 641 -20.83 -23.91 22.76
CA CYS A 641 -21.66 -24.92 22.11
C CYS A 641 -23.06 -24.95 22.69
N ILE A 642 -24.05 -25.12 21.83
CA ILE A 642 -25.46 -25.21 22.19
C ILE A 642 -25.78 -26.68 22.50
N ASN A 643 -26.29 -26.94 23.70
CA ASN A 643 -26.56 -28.30 24.18
C ASN A 643 -27.98 -28.39 24.74
N GLY A 644 -28.84 -29.15 24.07
CA GLY A 644 -30.22 -29.39 24.46
C GLY A 644 -31.17 -29.35 23.26
N ARG A 645 -32.46 -29.59 23.51
CA ARG A 645 -33.48 -29.51 22.46
C ARG A 645 -33.95 -28.07 22.31
N ILE A 646 -33.68 -27.47 21.17
CA ILE A 646 -33.93 -26.05 20.89
C ILE A 646 -35.37 -25.84 20.42
N VAL A 647 -36.10 -24.97 21.11
CA VAL A 647 -37.45 -24.54 20.72
C VAL A 647 -37.35 -23.42 19.69
N ASN A 648 -36.54 -22.41 19.97
CA ASN A 648 -36.38 -21.21 19.15
C ASN A 648 -35.01 -20.58 19.40
N ALA A 649 -34.57 -19.70 18.50
CA ALA A 649 -33.39 -18.88 18.72
C ALA A 649 -33.55 -17.52 18.06
N SER A 650 -33.16 -16.47 18.78
CA SER A 650 -33.36 -15.08 18.40
C SER A 650 -32.03 -14.33 18.40
N LEU A 651 -31.82 -13.54 17.35
CA LEU A 651 -30.70 -12.62 17.21
C LEU A 651 -31.22 -11.19 17.31
N GLY A 652 -30.77 -10.44 18.32
CA GLY A 652 -31.02 -9.01 18.46
C GLY A 652 -29.77 -8.21 18.13
N ILE A 653 -29.90 -7.13 17.35
CA ILE A 653 -28.78 -6.24 16.96
C ILE A 653 -29.12 -4.81 17.35
N VAL A 654 -28.11 -4.08 17.84
CA VAL A 654 -28.17 -2.63 18.05
C VAL A 654 -27.08 -1.99 17.21
N ASN A 655 -27.48 -1.05 16.35
CA ASN A 655 -26.61 -0.44 15.35
C ASN A 655 -26.88 1.07 15.24
N PRO A 656 -26.24 1.89 16.10
CA PRO A 656 -26.21 3.33 15.98
C PRO A 656 -25.94 3.82 14.55
N TRP A 657 -26.69 4.84 14.13
CA TRP A 657 -26.60 5.51 12.82
C TRP A 657 -26.85 4.65 11.58
N ALA A 658 -27.08 3.35 11.71
CA ALA A 658 -27.52 2.56 10.56
C ALA A 658 -28.81 3.11 9.96
N ASN A 659 -28.88 3.01 8.65
CA ASN A 659 -29.97 3.51 7.85
C ASN A 659 -30.95 2.38 7.50
N THR A 660 -32.15 2.77 7.07
CA THR A 660 -33.30 1.87 6.88
C THR A 660 -33.82 1.88 5.44
N PHE A 661 -32.92 2.18 4.48
CA PHE A 661 -33.22 2.06 3.06
C PHE A 661 -32.77 0.69 2.54
N ASP A 662 -33.36 0.23 1.43
CA ASP A 662 -33.15 -1.11 0.83
C ASP A 662 -31.67 -1.50 0.58
N ASP A 663 -30.78 -0.51 0.49
CA ASP A 663 -29.33 -0.67 0.29
C ASP A 663 -28.50 -0.10 1.45
N GLY A 664 -29.05 -0.04 2.68
CA GLY A 664 -28.35 0.52 3.84
C GLY A 664 -27.30 -0.44 4.42
N GLY A 665 -27.74 -1.47 5.14
CA GLY A 665 -26.85 -2.42 5.80
C GLY A 665 -27.35 -3.86 5.72
N GLU A 666 -26.43 -4.82 5.64
CA GLU A 666 -26.78 -6.24 5.53
C GLU A 666 -26.44 -7.00 6.82
N LEU A 667 -27.36 -7.84 7.27
CA LEU A 667 -27.16 -8.70 8.43
C LEU A 667 -26.96 -10.14 7.99
N PHE A 668 -25.98 -10.80 8.58
CA PHE A 668 -25.65 -12.20 8.34
C PHE A 668 -25.68 -12.98 9.66
N PHE A 669 -26.00 -14.26 9.58
CA PHE A 669 -25.81 -15.20 10.67
C PHE A 669 -25.22 -16.50 10.12
N ASN A 670 -24.05 -16.90 10.61
CA ASN A 670 -23.30 -18.07 10.12
C ASN A 670 -23.17 -18.11 8.57
N ASN A 671 -22.74 -17.01 7.96
CA ASN A 671 -22.65 -16.79 6.50
C ASN A 671 -23.98 -16.79 5.72
N ILE A 672 -25.12 -16.88 6.39
CA ILE A 672 -26.43 -16.75 5.75
C ILE A 672 -26.90 -15.30 5.89
N SER A 673 -27.13 -14.62 4.76
CA SER A 673 -27.76 -13.31 4.75
C SER A 673 -29.19 -13.39 5.29
N LEU A 674 -29.49 -12.55 6.27
CA LEU A 674 -30.81 -12.34 6.84
C LEU A 674 -31.57 -11.19 6.16
N GLY A 675 -30.88 -10.36 5.36
CA GLY A 675 -31.47 -9.27 4.56
C GLY A 675 -30.73 -7.93 4.69
N LYS A 676 -31.06 -7.00 3.78
CA LYS A 676 -30.47 -5.64 3.62
C LYS A 676 -31.30 -4.48 4.19
N ASP A 677 -32.54 -4.77 4.58
CA ASP A 677 -33.48 -3.82 5.20
C ASP A 677 -34.07 -4.45 6.47
N VAL A 678 -33.20 -4.86 7.38
CA VAL A 678 -33.59 -5.60 8.59
C VAL A 678 -33.67 -4.70 9.83
N TYR A 679 -33.30 -3.43 9.68
CA TYR A 679 -33.24 -2.46 10.76
C TYR A 679 -34.49 -1.60 10.78
N CYS A 680 -34.87 -1.16 11.98
CA CYS A 680 -35.80 -0.06 12.16
C CYS A 680 -35.23 0.94 13.17
N GLY A 681 -35.67 2.20 13.08
CA GLY A 681 -35.07 3.32 13.79
C GLY A 681 -33.80 3.81 13.08
N GLY A 682 -32.74 4.07 13.85
CA GLY A 682 -31.49 4.58 13.27
C GLY A 682 -31.66 5.99 12.73
N MET A 683 -31.31 6.21 11.47
CA MET A 683 -31.53 7.50 10.81
C MET A 683 -33.01 7.83 10.56
N ASP A 684 -33.91 6.85 10.61
CA ASP A 684 -35.35 7.12 10.67
C ASP A 684 -35.69 7.68 12.06
N PRO A 685 -36.23 8.91 12.17
CA PRO A 685 -36.59 9.48 13.46
C PRO A 685 -37.79 8.79 14.13
N ASN A 686 -38.50 7.89 13.45
CA ASN A 686 -39.66 7.21 14.03
C ASN A 686 -39.27 6.21 15.12
N ALA A 687 -40.11 6.11 16.14
CA ALA A 687 -39.97 5.09 17.16
C ALA A 687 -40.21 3.69 16.57
N CYS A 688 -39.47 2.69 17.07
CA CYS A 688 -39.64 1.30 16.68
C CYS A 688 -39.68 0.37 17.90
N ASN A 689 -40.45 -0.70 17.78
CA ASN A 689 -40.59 -1.72 18.80
C ASN A 689 -40.57 -3.10 18.14
N LEU A 690 -39.67 -3.97 18.59
CA LEU A 690 -39.52 -5.34 18.14
C LEU A 690 -39.60 -6.26 19.35
N SER A 691 -40.39 -7.33 19.28
CA SER A 691 -40.48 -8.28 20.38
C SER A 691 -40.80 -9.70 19.95
N ASN A 692 -40.37 -10.65 20.77
CA ASN A 692 -40.78 -12.04 20.73
C ASN A 692 -40.98 -12.58 22.17
N SER A 693 -40.97 -13.90 22.37
CA SER A 693 -41.20 -14.53 23.68
C SER A 693 -40.18 -14.11 24.76
N VAL A 694 -38.94 -13.82 24.36
CA VAL A 694 -37.77 -13.68 25.24
C VAL A 694 -36.99 -12.38 25.06
N ILE A 695 -37.10 -11.69 23.92
CA ILE A 695 -36.45 -10.40 23.67
C ILE A 695 -37.53 -9.33 23.41
N TYR A 696 -37.37 -8.18 24.04
CA TYR A 696 -38.09 -6.95 23.74
C TYR A 696 -37.07 -5.84 23.46
N MET A 697 -37.22 -5.12 22.36
CA MET A 697 -36.34 -4.02 21.97
C MET A 697 -37.18 -2.82 21.55
N GLU A 698 -36.85 -1.65 22.08
CA GLU A 698 -37.55 -0.40 21.82
C GLU A 698 -36.57 0.73 21.56
N VAL A 699 -36.83 1.51 20.52
CA VAL A 699 -36.15 2.78 20.25
C VAL A 699 -37.19 3.89 20.19
N GLY A 700 -36.90 4.98 20.89
CA GLY A 700 -37.77 6.15 20.98
C GLY A 700 -37.78 6.99 19.71
N TRP A 701 -38.26 8.23 19.81
CA TRP A 701 -38.25 9.17 18.68
C TRP A 701 -36.87 9.83 18.52
N ASN A 702 -36.29 9.78 17.32
CA ASN A 702 -35.01 10.36 16.95
C ASN A 702 -33.81 10.03 17.88
N PRO A 703 -33.60 8.78 18.33
CA PRO A 703 -32.43 8.41 19.11
C PRO A 703 -31.18 8.27 18.24
N GLN A 704 -31.31 8.11 16.92
CA GLN A 704 -30.23 7.67 16.01
C GLN A 704 -29.60 6.32 16.37
N VAL A 705 -30.44 5.40 16.84
CA VAL A 705 -30.07 4.01 17.15
C VAL A 705 -31.01 3.09 16.39
N ALA A 706 -30.45 2.23 15.53
CA ALA A 706 -31.22 1.23 14.82
C ALA A 706 -31.22 -0.09 15.59
N ILE A 707 -32.31 -0.86 15.49
CA ILE A 707 -32.43 -2.19 16.07
C ILE A 707 -32.93 -3.20 15.05
N SER A 708 -32.54 -4.46 15.23
CA SER A 708 -33.08 -5.59 14.47
C SER A 708 -33.34 -6.76 15.40
N LEU A 709 -34.37 -7.56 15.11
CA LEU A 709 -34.71 -8.78 15.82
C LEU A 709 -35.10 -9.87 14.82
N SER A 710 -34.26 -10.90 14.69
CA SER A 710 -34.42 -11.98 13.73
C SER A 710 -34.52 -13.34 14.41
N THR A 711 -35.30 -14.26 13.84
CA THR A 711 -35.31 -15.66 14.26
C THR A 711 -34.24 -16.42 13.48
N VAL A 712 -33.32 -17.09 14.18
CA VAL A 712 -32.11 -17.69 13.60
C VAL A 712 -31.97 -19.19 13.88
N LYS A 713 -33.00 -19.82 14.45
CA LYS A 713 -32.99 -21.25 14.82
C LYS A 713 -32.49 -22.16 13.70
N ASP A 714 -32.99 -21.96 12.48
CA ASP A 714 -32.71 -22.83 11.33
C ASP A 714 -31.30 -22.65 10.76
N TYR A 715 -30.58 -21.62 11.22
CA TYR A 715 -29.24 -21.27 10.78
C TYR A 715 -28.18 -21.54 11.85
N LEU A 716 -28.57 -22.08 13.01
CA LEU A 716 -27.64 -22.41 14.08
C LEU A 716 -26.64 -23.49 13.67
N THR A 717 -25.39 -23.30 14.09
CA THR A 717 -24.38 -24.34 14.14
C THR A 717 -24.27 -24.89 15.56
N ASP A 718 -23.71 -26.09 15.72
CA ASP A 718 -23.54 -26.74 17.03
C ASP A 718 -22.71 -25.88 18.00
N CYS A 719 -21.72 -25.16 17.48
CA CYS A 719 -20.80 -24.33 18.26
C CYS A 719 -20.33 -23.11 17.49
N ASN A 720 -19.94 -22.07 18.24
CA ASN A 720 -19.29 -20.86 17.75
C ASN A 720 -20.10 -20.20 16.62
N ASN A 721 -21.36 -19.93 16.92
CA ASN A 721 -22.22 -19.14 16.05
C ASN A 721 -21.70 -17.70 15.97
N TYR A 722 -22.02 -16.97 14.91
CA TYR A 722 -21.68 -15.54 14.82
C TYR A 722 -22.67 -14.80 13.96
N ALA A 723 -22.80 -13.50 14.23
CA ALA A 723 -23.47 -12.55 13.35
C ALA A 723 -22.43 -11.71 12.60
N GLY A 724 -22.65 -11.47 11.32
CA GLY A 724 -21.90 -10.49 10.53
C GLY A 724 -22.80 -9.28 10.27
N ILE A 725 -22.31 -8.08 10.51
CA ILE A 725 -23.07 -6.84 10.35
C ILE A 725 -22.29 -5.97 9.36
N GLY A 726 -22.83 -5.76 8.17
CA GLY A 726 -22.09 -5.16 7.07
C GLY A 726 -22.68 -3.87 6.53
N ASP A 727 -21.81 -2.97 6.07
CA ASP A 727 -22.18 -1.86 5.20
C ASP A 727 -22.14 -2.26 3.73
N ILE A 728 -23.16 -1.85 3.00
CA ILE A 728 -23.23 -2.07 1.55
C ILE A 728 -23.34 -0.76 0.77
N HIS A 729 -23.93 0.31 1.32
CA HIS A 729 -24.04 1.63 0.68
C HIS A 729 -24.51 2.74 1.67
N ASP A 730 -24.37 2.57 2.98
CA ASP A 730 -24.76 3.56 3.98
C ASP A 730 -23.77 4.74 4.10
N ILE A 731 -24.23 5.85 4.69
CA ILE A 731 -23.43 7.05 4.99
C ILE A 731 -22.60 6.94 6.27
N GLY A 732 -22.45 5.73 6.81
CA GLY A 732 -21.76 5.42 8.06
C GLY A 732 -22.69 4.82 9.11
N MET A 733 -22.35 3.63 9.60
CA MET A 733 -23.01 2.96 10.73
C MET A 733 -21.99 2.52 11.77
N MET A 734 -22.45 2.17 12.98
CA MET A 734 -21.55 1.66 14.02
C MET A 734 -22.23 0.56 14.83
N PRO A 735 -22.12 -0.72 14.44
CA PRO A 735 -22.67 -1.81 15.21
C PRO A 735 -22.10 -1.81 16.63
N SER A 736 -22.97 -1.92 17.63
CA SER A 736 -22.57 -1.72 19.03
C SER A 736 -22.89 -2.90 19.93
N ASN A 737 -23.96 -3.64 19.62
CA ASN A 737 -24.37 -4.79 20.41
C ASN A 737 -24.98 -5.88 19.54
N ALA A 738 -24.73 -7.12 19.93
CA ALA A 738 -25.39 -8.28 19.36
C ALA A 738 -25.76 -9.28 20.47
N PHE A 739 -26.98 -9.80 20.43
CA PHE A 739 -27.53 -10.70 21.42
C PHE A 739 -28.01 -11.99 20.74
N LEU A 740 -27.49 -13.14 21.14
CA LEU A 740 -28.04 -14.43 20.74
C LEU A 740 -28.76 -15.06 21.93
N VAL A 741 -30.04 -15.38 21.77
CA VAL A 741 -30.85 -16.02 22.82
C VAL A 741 -31.45 -17.31 22.28
N VAL A 742 -31.08 -18.44 22.88
CA VAL A 742 -31.55 -19.77 22.51
C VAL A 742 -32.53 -20.27 23.57
N GLU A 743 -33.75 -20.59 23.14
CA GLU A 743 -34.80 -21.15 24.00
C GLU A 743 -34.74 -22.68 23.98
N TYR A 744 -34.73 -23.30 25.15
CA TYR A 744 -34.73 -24.76 25.29
C TYR A 744 -36.12 -25.30 25.63
N GLU A 745 -36.39 -26.51 25.14
CA GLU A 745 -37.53 -27.29 25.58
C GLU A 745 -37.29 -27.73 27.02
N GLU A 746 -38.29 -27.55 27.88
CA GLU A 746 -38.17 -27.97 29.27
C GLU A 746 -37.86 -29.47 29.32
N ALA A 747 -36.75 -29.84 29.97
CA ALA A 747 -36.60 -31.20 30.43
C ALA A 747 -37.77 -31.51 31.39
N PRO A 748 -38.46 -32.66 31.25
CA PRO A 748 -39.48 -33.03 32.22
C PRO A 748 -38.87 -32.94 33.63
N PRO A 749 -39.58 -32.37 34.62
CA PRO A 749 -39.07 -32.34 35.98
C PRO A 749 -38.68 -33.76 36.38
N ALA A 750 -37.50 -33.92 36.98
CA ALA A 750 -37.04 -35.22 37.46
C ALA A 750 -38.13 -35.82 38.36
N PRO A 751 -38.51 -37.10 38.18
CA PRO A 751 -39.58 -37.70 38.97
C PRO A 751 -39.28 -37.56 40.47
N ALA A 752 -40.16 -36.87 41.20
CA ALA A 752 -40.00 -36.68 42.63
C ALA A 752 -40.20 -38.03 43.34
N PRO A 753 -39.33 -38.44 44.28
CA PRO A 753 -39.52 -39.68 45.03
C PRO A 753 -40.86 -39.69 45.77
N PHE A 754 -41.61 -40.77 45.66
CA PHE A 754 -42.88 -40.98 46.34
C PHE A 754 -42.79 -42.22 47.22
N PHE A 755 -42.96 -42.04 48.53
CA PHE A 755 -42.79 -43.10 49.52
C PHE A 755 -44.13 -43.53 50.10
N VAL A 756 -44.48 -44.80 49.91
CA VAL A 756 -45.71 -45.41 50.46
C VAL A 756 -45.30 -46.42 51.52
N TYR A 757 -45.84 -46.30 52.73
CA TYR A 757 -45.59 -47.26 53.79
C TYR A 757 -46.84 -47.47 54.66
N GLY A 758 -46.86 -48.57 55.38
CA GLY A 758 -47.94 -48.88 56.31
C GLY A 758 -47.70 -50.15 57.10
N TRP A 759 -48.73 -50.58 57.83
CA TRP A 759 -48.72 -51.79 58.65
C TRP A 759 -49.95 -52.65 58.33
N VAL A 760 -49.76 -53.96 58.27
CA VAL A 760 -50.85 -54.93 58.02
C VAL A 760 -51.23 -55.63 59.31
N ASN A 761 -52.49 -55.47 59.73
CA ASN A 761 -53.05 -56.17 60.88
C ASN A 761 -54.19 -57.09 60.40
N ASP A 762 -54.38 -58.22 61.07
CA ASP A 762 -55.49 -59.11 60.81
C ASP A 762 -56.84 -58.54 61.32
N SER A 763 -57.94 -59.26 61.11
CA SER A 763 -59.27 -58.84 61.55
C SER A 763 -59.43 -58.71 63.07
N THR A 764 -58.48 -59.24 63.85
CA THR A 764 -58.45 -59.13 65.31
C THR A 764 -57.60 -57.96 65.79
N GLY A 765 -56.88 -57.29 64.87
CA GLY A 765 -55.92 -56.23 65.17
C GLY A 765 -54.52 -56.73 65.47
N ALA A 766 -54.23 -58.03 65.34
CA ALA A 766 -52.89 -58.57 65.54
C ALA A 766 -51.98 -58.31 64.32
N PRO A 767 -50.68 -58.03 64.52
CA PRO A 767 -49.75 -57.75 63.43
C PRO A 767 -49.51 -58.98 62.55
N VAL A 768 -49.67 -58.84 61.23
CA VAL A 768 -49.35 -59.89 60.26
C VAL A 768 -47.87 -59.81 59.92
N LEU A 769 -47.06 -60.77 60.41
CA LEU A 769 -45.63 -60.81 60.11
C LEU A 769 -45.37 -61.22 58.66
N ASN A 770 -44.39 -60.57 58.02
CA ASN A 770 -44.03 -60.81 56.62
C ASN A 770 -45.22 -60.68 55.64
N PRO A 771 -45.99 -59.58 55.68
CA PRO A 771 -47.19 -59.47 54.86
C PRO A 771 -46.83 -59.46 53.37
N ASN A 772 -47.72 -59.96 52.52
CA ASN A 772 -47.54 -59.90 51.07
C ASN A 772 -48.38 -58.76 50.52
N VAL A 773 -47.79 -57.56 50.43
CA VAL A 773 -48.51 -56.37 50.00
C VAL A 773 -48.20 -56.05 48.55
N THR A 774 -49.25 -55.97 47.74
CA THR A 774 -49.20 -55.51 46.34
C THR A 774 -50.04 -54.25 46.21
N ILE A 775 -49.46 -53.19 45.64
CA ILE A 775 -50.13 -51.90 45.41
C ILE A 775 -50.33 -51.75 43.90
N THR A 776 -51.57 -51.60 43.45
CA THR A 776 -51.87 -51.34 42.03
C THR A 776 -52.36 -49.91 41.86
N ASN A 777 -51.73 -49.14 40.98
CA ASN A 777 -52.29 -47.87 40.53
C ASN A 777 -53.38 -48.17 39.51
N LEU A 778 -54.65 -47.94 39.88
CA LEU A 778 -55.79 -48.27 39.01
C LEU A 778 -55.88 -47.37 37.78
N ASN A 779 -55.24 -46.21 37.79
CA ASN A 779 -55.22 -45.28 36.67
C ASN A 779 -54.19 -45.69 35.61
N THR A 780 -53.04 -46.24 36.01
CA THR A 780 -51.94 -46.58 35.10
C THR A 780 -51.77 -48.09 34.88
N THR A 781 -52.47 -48.91 35.67
CA THR A 781 -52.30 -50.38 35.76
C THR A 781 -50.95 -50.87 36.28
N GLU A 782 -50.08 -49.95 36.70
CA GLU A 782 -48.79 -50.30 37.29
C GLU A 782 -48.96 -51.00 38.64
N VAL A 783 -48.10 -51.99 38.90
CA VAL A 783 -48.14 -52.82 40.10
C VAL A 783 -46.81 -52.71 40.84
N PHE A 784 -46.86 -52.27 42.09
CA PHE A 784 -45.71 -52.19 42.99
C PHE A 784 -45.80 -53.32 44.03
N THR A 785 -44.76 -54.15 44.10
CA THR A 785 -44.62 -55.13 45.18
C THR A 785 -43.91 -54.46 46.34
N ALA A 786 -44.52 -54.49 47.54
CA ALA A 786 -43.93 -53.85 48.70
C ALA A 786 -42.77 -54.68 49.27
N GLU A 787 -41.74 -53.97 49.72
CA GLU A 787 -40.69 -54.55 50.55
C GLU A 787 -41.24 -54.78 51.95
N THR A 788 -41.03 -55.98 52.48
CA THR A 788 -41.49 -56.38 53.81
C THR A 788 -40.37 -57.07 54.58
N ASN A 789 -40.55 -57.24 55.88
CA ASN A 789 -39.58 -57.87 56.77
C ASN A 789 -40.22 -59.07 57.47
N ALA A 790 -39.50 -60.19 57.50
CA ALA A 790 -39.93 -61.44 58.12
C ALA A 790 -40.39 -61.31 59.58
N SER A 791 -39.88 -60.32 60.33
CA SER A 791 -40.19 -60.11 61.75
C SER A 791 -41.10 -58.90 62.01
N SER A 792 -41.71 -58.31 60.99
CA SER A 792 -42.53 -57.09 61.11
C SER A 792 -43.80 -57.17 60.27
N ASN A 793 -44.83 -56.41 60.67
CA ASN A 793 -46.03 -56.16 59.87
C ASN A 793 -45.94 -54.90 59.00
N TYR A 794 -44.78 -54.25 58.99
CA TYR A 794 -44.49 -53.09 58.17
C TYR A 794 -44.24 -53.46 56.71
N TYR A 795 -44.72 -52.61 55.80
CA TYR A 795 -44.38 -52.64 54.38
C TYR A 795 -43.98 -51.26 53.88
N GLN A 796 -43.14 -51.22 52.83
CA GLN A 796 -42.78 -49.98 52.14
C GLN A 796 -42.65 -50.16 50.62
N VAL A 797 -42.87 -49.09 49.88
CA VAL A 797 -42.59 -48.95 48.44
C VAL A 797 -41.98 -47.57 48.22
N VAL A 798 -40.84 -47.53 47.53
CA VAL A 798 -40.26 -46.30 46.98
C VAL A 798 -40.56 -46.28 45.49
N THR A 799 -41.32 -45.28 45.04
CA THR A 799 -41.64 -45.03 43.62
C THR A 799 -41.40 -43.54 43.31
N SER A 800 -42.02 -43.00 42.27
CA SER A 800 -41.86 -41.60 41.90
C SER A 800 -43.14 -40.95 41.34
N SER A 801 -43.10 -39.63 41.18
CA SER A 801 -44.16 -38.87 40.51
C SER A 801 -44.38 -39.25 39.04
N ALA A 802 -43.49 -40.03 38.43
CA ALA A 802 -43.71 -40.61 37.10
C ALA A 802 -44.71 -41.77 37.12
N ASN A 803 -44.91 -42.40 38.27
CA ASN A 803 -45.70 -43.62 38.45
C ASN A 803 -46.98 -43.39 39.27
N VAL A 804 -46.97 -42.37 40.13
CA VAL A 804 -48.10 -41.98 40.98
C VAL A 804 -48.26 -40.46 40.95
N SER A 805 -49.43 -39.98 40.59
CA SER A 805 -49.75 -38.53 40.53
C SER A 805 -51.02 -38.21 41.34
N GLU A 806 -51.22 -36.91 41.61
CA GLU A 806 -52.46 -36.44 42.27
C GLU A 806 -53.70 -36.90 41.48
N GLY A 807 -54.71 -37.39 42.19
CA GLY A 807 -55.93 -37.96 41.60
C GLY A 807 -55.83 -39.44 41.19
N ASN A 808 -54.67 -40.07 41.30
CA ASN A 808 -54.56 -41.52 41.13
C ASN A 808 -55.19 -42.28 42.31
N VAL A 809 -55.80 -43.43 42.01
CA VAL A 809 -56.39 -44.34 43.00
C VAL A 809 -55.48 -45.55 43.16
N LEU A 810 -54.88 -45.68 44.35
CA LEU A 810 -54.02 -46.82 44.69
C LEU A 810 -54.84 -47.90 45.42
N HIS A 811 -54.86 -49.11 44.86
CA HIS A 811 -55.51 -50.27 45.46
C HIS A 811 -54.46 -51.16 46.12
N PHE A 812 -54.58 -51.34 47.44
CA PHE A 812 -53.71 -52.18 48.26
C PHE A 812 -54.34 -53.56 48.44
N ARG A 813 -53.58 -54.60 48.11
CA ARG A 813 -53.91 -56.00 48.41
C ARG A 813 -52.87 -56.54 49.38
N ALA A 814 -53.30 -56.85 50.59
CA ALA A 814 -52.46 -57.33 51.69
C ALA A 814 -52.93 -58.68 52.22
#